data_AF-A0A938J2B6-F1
#
_entry.id   AF-A0A938J2B6-F1
#
_cell.length_a   1.000
_cell.length_b   1.000
_cell.length_c   1.000
_cell.angle_alpha   90.00
_cell.angle_beta   90.00
_cell.angle_gamma   90.00
#
_symmetry.space_group_name_H-M   'P 1'
#
loop_
_entity.id
_entity.type
_entity.pdbx_description
1 polymer ?
#
loop_
_entity_poly.entity_id
_entity_poly.type
_entity_poly.pdbx_seq_one_letter_code
_entity_poly.pdbx_strand_id
1 'polypeptide(L)'
;MRRRRSVDFDGASSAVLDVQIGEWVGSTRPLLGQVLLELGSIDPDELLLALQRQKESPSAESAARLGEILMDLGSINEMALAAGLANQFGVPLADLSQVQPDPEAIRRLPEELARRLGVIPVHIENDRVYLASADPLNTEAIRELVAHCQSIGLMISARSEIERLLDNSYNALADHHEMVQAFELSNASMGSVDVGGSFQADENAPVVKVVNQVLTQGVRSRASDIHIEPGEGYLRVRYRVDGAMTEAIRLPEAMGPAVSSRIKVMAELNIVERRRPQDGQFSVRVDGRPIDVRCSVVPTIHGETVVLRLLDKTKTLLSMKELGMIPQVEEPFLRLARAPLGMILCTGPTGAGKTTTLYAALSEVNDPSKNTITVEDPVEYQFDGINQMQVTENGFDFATGLRGILRQDPDVILVGEIRDEETARIAMQASLTGHMVLSSMHAIDAVSALHRFMDMGIEPFLVASAINGVVGQRLIRRLCPNCKAPVQPKGSHVAVVAEFTNGQQPDVWYGPVGCHMCDHTGYRGRIGVYELLVMTERMRELVVTRATHAEVSSTAADEGMRTMASQAFELVVNGITTVDEVYRTVYAPGGADDEPLALGPGPKALDAGDKELAEADGTGIVADDGVERVGTDAAVPPEPSAEPAVWADPEPFADPAVWADPAVAPDAFTPPPPFPGTGLHEGLQQGSSDDPLSFGRDAAEPDSGSGATVSDLTARREASA
;
A
#
# COMPACT_ATOMS: atom_id res chain seq x y z
N MET A 1 27.92 17.48 5.78
CA MET A 1 28.09 18.11 4.45
C MET A 1 28.58 17.07 3.45
N ARG A 2 27.68 16.38 2.74
CA ARG A 2 28.03 15.51 1.62
C ARG A 2 27.80 16.32 0.33
N ARG A 3 28.85 16.46 -0.50
CA ARG A 3 28.80 17.14 -1.79
C ARG A 3 27.70 16.51 -2.66
N ARG A 4 26.72 17.33 -3.10
CA ARG A 4 25.80 16.95 -4.17
C ARG A 4 26.65 16.61 -5.40
N ARG A 5 26.51 15.40 -5.94
CA ARG A 5 27.00 15.08 -7.27
C ARG A 5 26.13 15.87 -8.25
N SER A 6 26.73 16.83 -8.95
CA SER A 6 26.20 17.33 -10.21
C SER A 6 25.99 16.13 -11.12
N VAL A 7 24.81 16.03 -11.72
CA VAL A 7 24.56 15.09 -12.82
C VAL A 7 25.24 15.71 -14.04
N ASP A 8 26.30 15.07 -14.51
CA ASP A 8 26.98 15.47 -15.74
C ASP A 8 26.04 15.21 -16.93
N PHE A 9 25.64 16.29 -17.60
CA PHE A 9 24.87 16.29 -18.85
C PHE A 9 25.78 16.15 -20.10
N ASP A 10 26.99 15.58 -19.96
CA ASP A 10 27.99 15.53 -21.04
C ASP A 10 27.75 14.45 -22.11
N GLY A 11 26.63 13.71 -22.05
CA GLY A 11 26.32 12.61 -22.98
C GLY A 11 25.34 12.94 -24.11
N ALA A 12 24.57 14.03 -24.02
CA ALA A 12 23.64 14.45 -25.07
C ALA A 12 24.27 15.61 -25.83
N SER A 13 24.79 15.29 -27.02
CA SER A 13 25.28 16.22 -28.05
C SER A 13 24.74 17.65 -27.89
N SER A 14 25.67 18.59 -27.76
CA SER A 14 25.55 20.04 -27.70
C SER A 14 24.91 20.70 -28.93
N ALA A 15 23.81 20.17 -29.44
CA ALA A 15 22.99 20.84 -30.44
C ALA A 15 21.89 21.64 -29.74
N VAL A 16 22.30 22.59 -28.90
CA VAL A 16 21.41 23.65 -28.42
C VAL A 16 21.16 24.55 -29.62
N LEU A 17 20.03 24.36 -30.29
CA LEU A 17 19.59 25.25 -31.35
C LEU A 17 19.29 26.62 -30.74
N ASP A 18 20.12 27.62 -31.09
CA ASP A 18 19.80 29.04 -30.99
C ASP A 18 18.57 29.34 -31.87
N VAL A 19 17.37 29.05 -31.38
CA VAL A 19 16.14 29.44 -32.09
C VAL A 19 15.61 30.71 -31.45
N GLN A 20 15.89 31.85 -32.08
CA GLN A 20 15.12 33.05 -31.84
C GLN A 20 13.66 32.76 -32.22
N ILE A 21 12.74 32.94 -31.27
CA ILE A 21 11.29 32.67 -31.39
C ILE A 21 10.66 33.36 -32.64
N GLY A 22 11.34 34.36 -33.21
CA GLY A 22 10.94 35.05 -34.44
C GLY A 22 10.98 34.22 -35.74
N GLU A 23 11.71 33.10 -35.82
CA GLU A 23 11.81 32.28 -37.04
C GLU A 23 10.72 31.18 -37.17
N TRP A 24 9.74 31.16 -36.26
CA TRP A 24 8.73 30.09 -36.17
C TRP A 24 7.70 30.05 -37.31
N VAL A 25 7.75 31.00 -38.24
CA VAL A 25 6.81 31.14 -39.36
C VAL A 25 7.59 31.00 -40.68
N GLY A 26 7.85 29.77 -41.16
CA GLY A 26 8.36 29.63 -42.52
C GLY A 26 9.01 28.34 -43.03
N SER A 27 9.25 27.28 -42.25
CA SER A 27 9.87 26.04 -42.78
C SER A 27 8.87 24.89 -42.96
N THR A 28 9.05 24.10 -44.02
CA THR A 28 8.30 22.87 -44.32
C THR A 28 8.58 21.81 -43.26
N ARG A 29 7.79 21.80 -42.18
CA ARG A 29 7.88 20.81 -41.10
C ARG A 29 7.40 19.43 -41.57
N PRO A 30 8.01 18.33 -41.09
CA PRO A 30 7.48 16.99 -41.34
C PRO A 30 6.08 16.87 -40.73
N LEU A 31 5.21 16.08 -41.37
CA LEU A 31 3.86 15.84 -40.85
C LEU A 31 3.94 14.94 -39.61
N LEU A 32 3.16 15.25 -38.56
CA LEU A 32 3.17 14.49 -37.30
C LEU A 32 3.01 12.98 -37.52
N GLY A 33 2.12 12.57 -38.43
CA GLY A 33 1.93 11.16 -38.76
C GLY A 33 3.18 10.48 -39.33
N GLN A 34 3.99 11.19 -40.13
CA GLN A 34 5.25 10.66 -40.64
C GLN A 34 6.29 10.51 -39.52
N VAL A 35 6.37 11.51 -38.64
CA VAL A 35 7.27 11.47 -37.47
C VAL A 35 6.93 10.31 -36.54
N LEU A 36 5.64 10.08 -36.27
CA LEU A 36 5.20 8.98 -35.40
C LEU A 36 5.48 7.60 -36.03
N LEU A 37 5.40 7.46 -37.36
CA LEU A 37 5.82 6.24 -38.07
C LEU A 37 7.33 6.01 -37.96
N GLU A 38 8.14 7.05 -38.15
CA GLU A 38 9.60 6.97 -38.06
C GLU A 38 10.07 6.63 -36.63
N LEU A 39 9.36 7.12 -35.62
CA LEU A 39 9.58 6.78 -34.21
C LEU A 39 9.07 5.37 -33.84
N GLY A 40 8.41 4.65 -34.77
CA GLY A 40 7.81 3.34 -34.50
C GLY A 40 6.66 3.39 -33.48
N SER A 41 6.04 4.55 -33.29
CA SER A 41 4.96 4.75 -32.32
C SER A 41 3.59 4.37 -32.86
N ILE A 42 3.44 4.30 -34.18
CA ILE A 42 2.23 3.85 -34.89
C ILE A 42 2.64 3.04 -36.12
N ASP A 43 1.74 2.23 -36.65
CA ASP A 43 1.90 1.58 -37.94
C ASP A 43 1.16 2.33 -39.10
N PRO A 44 1.44 1.99 -40.37
CA PRO A 44 0.80 2.66 -41.51
C PRO A 44 -0.73 2.52 -41.55
N ASP A 45 -1.28 1.42 -41.05
CA ASP A 45 -2.72 1.15 -41.07
C ASP A 45 -3.44 1.98 -40.00
N GLU A 46 -2.85 2.11 -38.81
CA GLU A 46 -3.30 3.01 -37.74
C GLU A 46 -3.31 4.47 -38.19
N LEU A 47 -2.27 4.90 -38.90
CA LEU A 47 -2.21 6.26 -39.45
C LEU A 47 -3.30 6.49 -40.51
N LEU A 48 -3.54 5.52 -41.40
CA LEU A 48 -4.58 5.61 -42.42
C LEU A 48 -5.98 5.70 -41.78
N LEU A 49 -6.24 4.89 -40.76
CA LEU A 49 -7.49 4.90 -40.01
C LEU A 49 -7.72 6.25 -39.32
N ALA A 50 -6.70 6.81 -38.67
CA ALA A 50 -6.78 8.11 -38.03
C ALA A 50 -7.02 9.25 -39.04
N LEU A 51 -6.37 9.20 -40.21
CA LEU A 51 -6.58 10.19 -41.29
C LEU A 51 -7.98 10.09 -41.92
N GLN A 52 -8.55 8.89 -42.02
CA GLN A 52 -9.94 8.70 -42.47
C GLN A 52 -10.91 9.34 -41.48
N ARG A 53 -10.76 9.04 -40.18
CA ARG A 53 -11.58 9.59 -39.11
C ARG A 53 -11.47 11.13 -39.00
N GLN A 54 -10.30 11.68 -39.30
CA GLN A 54 -10.10 13.12 -39.38
C GLN A 54 -10.86 13.76 -40.55
N LYS A 55 -10.93 13.09 -41.72
CA LYS A 55 -11.68 13.56 -42.90
C LYS A 55 -13.19 13.47 -42.74
N GLU A 56 -13.67 12.54 -41.92
CA GLU A 56 -15.09 12.34 -41.63
C GLU A 56 -15.64 13.34 -40.60
N SER A 57 -14.78 14.16 -39.99
CA SER A 57 -15.19 15.18 -39.02
C SER A 57 -15.89 16.38 -39.70
N PRO A 58 -17.00 16.93 -39.14
CA PRO A 58 -17.99 17.66 -39.94
C PRO A 58 -17.66 19.13 -40.28
N SER A 59 -16.52 19.67 -39.85
CA SER A 59 -16.11 21.05 -40.20
C SER A 59 -14.58 21.25 -40.08
N ALA A 60 -14.01 22.06 -40.97
CA ALA A 60 -12.59 22.41 -40.96
C ALA A 60 -12.17 23.26 -39.74
N GLU A 61 -13.13 23.85 -39.04
CA GLU A 61 -12.92 24.65 -37.82
C GLU A 61 -13.03 23.83 -36.52
N SER A 62 -13.52 22.58 -36.59
CA SER A 62 -13.69 21.68 -35.42
C SER A 62 -13.09 20.27 -35.65
N ALA A 63 -12.25 20.09 -36.68
CA ALA A 63 -11.59 18.83 -36.93
C ALA A 63 -10.62 18.52 -35.78
N ALA A 64 -10.83 17.39 -35.09
CA ALA A 64 -9.95 16.93 -34.02
C ALA A 64 -8.51 16.78 -34.53
N ARG A 65 -7.54 17.13 -33.68
CA ARG A 65 -6.12 17.06 -34.08
C ARG A 65 -5.72 15.61 -34.29
N LEU A 66 -4.85 15.34 -35.26
CA LEU A 66 -4.45 13.97 -35.61
C LEU A 66 -3.93 13.18 -34.38
N GLY A 67 -3.15 13.85 -33.51
CA GLY A 67 -2.65 13.25 -32.27
C GLY A 67 -3.75 12.88 -31.28
N GLU A 68 -4.82 13.67 -31.17
CA GLU A 68 -5.97 13.37 -30.30
C GLU A 68 -6.73 12.15 -30.83
N ILE A 69 -6.95 12.09 -32.14
CA ILE A 69 -7.60 10.93 -32.79
C ILE A 69 -6.79 9.65 -32.57
N LEU A 70 -5.46 9.71 -32.67
CA LEU A 70 -4.58 8.57 -32.44
C LEU A 70 -4.59 8.12 -30.96
N MET A 71 -4.73 9.05 -30.01
CA MET A 71 -4.91 8.71 -28.59
C MET A 71 -6.28 8.08 -28.32
N ASP A 72 -7.35 8.61 -28.90
CA ASP A 72 -8.72 8.09 -28.75
C ASP A 72 -8.87 6.67 -29.33
N LEU A 73 -8.13 6.37 -30.40
CA LEU A 73 -8.05 5.04 -31.00
C LEU A 73 -7.19 4.06 -30.18
N GLY A 74 -6.45 4.55 -29.18
CA GLY A 74 -5.53 3.75 -28.37
C GLY A 74 -4.21 3.40 -29.05
N SER A 75 -3.93 3.97 -30.23
CA SER A 75 -2.70 3.70 -30.99
C SER A 75 -1.47 4.36 -30.37
N ILE A 76 -1.63 5.52 -29.71
CA ILE A 76 -0.55 6.19 -28.97
C ILE A 76 -1.00 6.63 -27.58
N ASN A 77 -0.05 6.78 -26.67
CA ASN A 77 -0.25 7.44 -25.38
C ASN A 77 0.28 8.88 -25.41
N GLU A 78 0.02 9.66 -24.35
CA GLU A 78 0.43 11.08 -24.28
C GLU A 78 1.94 11.28 -24.42
N MET A 79 2.76 10.35 -23.91
CA MET A 79 4.23 10.44 -24.00
C MET A 79 4.71 10.22 -25.44
N ALA A 80 4.13 9.26 -26.16
CA ALA A 80 4.42 9.04 -27.57
C ALA A 80 4.00 10.26 -28.42
N LEU A 81 2.86 10.87 -28.11
CA LEU A 81 2.45 12.13 -28.75
C LEU A 81 3.44 13.27 -28.44
N ALA A 82 3.85 13.43 -27.18
CA ALA A 82 4.83 14.42 -26.76
C ALA A 82 6.18 14.24 -27.47
N ALA A 83 6.66 13.00 -27.59
CA ALA A 83 7.89 12.67 -28.32
C ALA A 83 7.78 12.98 -29.82
N GLY A 84 6.64 12.66 -30.44
CA GLY A 84 6.37 13.01 -31.84
C GLY A 84 6.36 14.51 -32.08
N LEU A 85 5.74 15.28 -31.19
CA LEU A 85 5.74 16.75 -31.25
C LEU A 85 7.14 17.31 -30.98
N ALA A 86 7.89 16.80 -30.00
CA ALA A 86 9.27 17.22 -29.72
C ALA A 86 10.14 17.09 -30.97
N ASN A 87 10.07 15.95 -31.64
CA ASN A 87 10.80 15.70 -32.88
C ASN A 87 10.31 16.58 -34.03
N GLN A 88 8.99 16.71 -34.24
CA GLN A 88 8.40 17.53 -35.30
C GLN A 88 8.80 19.01 -35.21
N PHE A 89 8.89 19.54 -33.99
CA PHE A 89 9.19 20.96 -33.74
C PHE A 89 10.68 21.22 -33.45
N GLY A 90 11.51 20.18 -33.35
CA GLY A 90 12.94 20.31 -33.04
C GLY A 90 13.21 20.88 -31.66
N VAL A 91 12.33 20.58 -30.69
CA VAL A 91 12.44 21.04 -29.29
C VAL A 91 12.67 19.85 -28.36
N PRO A 92 13.36 20.03 -27.22
CA PRO A 92 13.62 18.93 -26.30
C PRO A 92 12.34 18.32 -25.74
N LEU A 93 12.32 16.99 -25.62
CA LEU A 93 11.32 16.27 -24.83
C LEU A 93 11.74 16.33 -23.35
N ALA A 94 10.88 16.91 -22.52
CA ALA A 94 11.02 16.85 -21.08
C ALA A 94 10.21 15.65 -20.56
N ASP A 95 10.90 14.60 -20.13
CA ASP A 95 10.28 13.51 -19.38
C ASP A 95 10.14 13.94 -17.90
N LEU A 96 9.01 14.57 -17.61
CA LEU A 96 8.67 15.07 -16.28
C LEU A 96 8.36 13.94 -15.30
N SER A 97 8.41 12.67 -15.74
CA SER A 97 8.38 11.53 -14.84
C SER A 97 9.70 11.32 -14.06
N GLN A 98 10.81 11.71 -14.67
CA GLN A 98 12.17 11.54 -14.13
C GLN A 98 12.79 12.87 -13.68
N VAL A 99 12.36 13.99 -14.26
CA VAL A 99 12.93 15.32 -13.99
C VAL A 99 12.04 16.07 -13.01
N GLN A 100 12.63 16.52 -11.90
CA GLN A 100 11.96 17.45 -10.98
C GLN A 100 12.23 18.90 -11.38
N PRO A 101 11.19 19.75 -11.44
CA PRO A 101 11.37 21.18 -11.58
C PRO A 101 12.20 21.81 -10.46
N ASP A 102 13.11 22.71 -10.83
CA ASP A 102 13.85 23.54 -9.89
C ASP A 102 12.89 24.49 -9.14
N PRO A 103 12.97 24.57 -7.80
CA PRO A 103 12.16 25.50 -7.02
C PRO A 103 12.27 26.97 -7.46
N GLU A 104 13.47 27.40 -7.88
CA GLU A 104 13.70 28.74 -8.40
C GLU A 104 12.99 28.96 -9.74
N ALA A 105 12.92 27.94 -10.61
CA ALA A 105 12.18 28.01 -11.87
C ALA A 105 10.67 28.13 -11.62
N ILE A 106 10.13 27.31 -10.71
CA ILE A 106 8.70 27.34 -10.35
C ILE A 106 8.29 28.73 -9.84
N ARG A 107 9.14 29.39 -9.04
CA ARG A 107 8.89 30.75 -8.55
C ARG A 107 8.84 31.84 -9.62
N ARG A 108 9.40 31.61 -10.81
CA ARG A 108 9.41 32.60 -11.91
C ARG A 108 8.08 32.73 -12.65
N LEU A 109 7.14 31.82 -12.41
CA LEU A 109 5.83 31.85 -13.05
C LEU A 109 4.73 31.67 -11.98
N PRO A 110 3.73 32.54 -11.87
CA PRO A 110 2.60 32.35 -10.95
C PRO A 110 1.76 31.12 -11.32
N GLU A 111 1.20 30.42 -10.32
CA GLU A 111 0.40 29.20 -10.52
C GLU A 111 -0.79 29.43 -11.45
N GLU A 112 -1.53 30.51 -11.24
CA GLU A 112 -2.71 30.86 -12.06
C GLU A 112 -2.33 30.99 -13.54
N LEU A 113 -1.16 31.57 -13.82
CA LEU A 113 -0.64 31.72 -15.17
C LEU A 113 -0.17 30.37 -15.73
N ALA A 114 0.57 29.59 -14.94
CA ALA A 114 1.07 28.27 -15.31
C ALA A 114 -0.07 27.30 -15.68
N ARG A 115 -1.14 27.27 -14.86
CA ARG A 115 -2.34 26.45 -15.10
C ARG A 115 -3.14 26.92 -16.30
N ARG A 116 -3.41 28.23 -16.39
CA ARG A 116 -4.18 28.79 -17.51
C ARG A 116 -3.48 28.54 -18.85
N LEU A 117 -2.16 28.61 -18.88
CA LEU A 117 -1.36 28.41 -20.08
C LEU A 117 -0.95 26.95 -20.32
N GLY A 118 -1.20 26.05 -19.37
CA GLY A 118 -0.87 24.62 -19.48
C GLY A 118 0.63 24.37 -19.61
N VAL A 119 1.44 25.10 -18.83
CA VAL A 119 2.91 24.98 -18.84
C VAL A 119 3.47 24.88 -17.44
N ILE A 120 4.65 24.28 -17.31
CA ILE A 120 5.38 24.26 -16.04
C ILE A 120 6.85 24.65 -16.22
N PRO A 121 7.39 25.56 -15.38
CA PRO A 121 8.83 25.83 -15.34
C PRO A 121 9.59 24.60 -14.86
N VAL A 122 10.72 24.27 -15.50
CA VAL A 122 11.51 23.07 -15.20
C VAL A 122 12.87 23.44 -14.62
N HIS A 123 13.62 24.36 -15.24
CA HIS A 123 14.91 24.80 -14.70
C HIS A 123 15.26 26.20 -15.23
N ILE A 124 16.30 26.81 -14.63
CA ILE A 124 16.85 28.10 -15.08
C ILE A 124 18.32 27.89 -15.47
N GLU A 125 18.69 28.38 -16.65
CA GLU A 125 20.08 28.42 -17.09
C GLU A 125 20.36 29.79 -17.72
N ASN A 126 21.44 30.47 -17.31
CA ASN A 126 21.83 31.78 -17.88
C ASN A 126 20.66 32.81 -17.95
N ASP A 127 19.83 32.86 -16.90
CA ASP A 127 18.62 33.69 -16.78
C ASP A 127 17.50 33.39 -17.82
N ARG A 128 17.60 32.27 -18.53
CA ARG A 128 16.55 31.69 -19.37
C ARG A 128 15.74 30.67 -18.57
N VAL A 129 14.42 30.79 -18.59
CA VAL A 129 13.50 29.85 -17.92
C VAL A 129 13.04 28.79 -18.91
N TYR A 130 13.38 27.52 -18.66
CA TYR A 130 12.92 26.42 -19.50
C TYR A 130 11.54 25.95 -19.03
N LEU A 131 10.57 25.94 -19.94
CA LEU A 131 9.16 25.65 -19.71
C LEU A 131 8.76 24.41 -20.49
N ALA A 132 8.13 23.45 -19.83
CA ALA A 132 7.51 22.30 -20.49
C ALA A 132 6.05 22.62 -20.85
N SER A 133 5.65 22.33 -22.08
CA SER A 133 4.28 22.53 -22.60
C SER A 133 3.78 21.28 -23.32
N ALA A 134 2.48 21.01 -23.23
CA ALA A 134 1.83 19.96 -24.01
C ALA A 134 1.35 20.45 -25.39
N ASP A 135 1.37 21.76 -25.65
CA ASP A 135 0.93 22.33 -26.93
C ASP A 135 1.92 23.38 -27.45
N PRO A 136 2.90 23.00 -28.29
CA PRO A 136 3.85 23.94 -28.88
C PRO A 136 3.20 24.89 -29.91
N LEU A 137 1.94 24.66 -30.31
CA LEU A 137 1.23 25.49 -31.29
C LEU A 137 0.44 26.63 -30.65
N ASN A 138 0.37 26.71 -29.32
CA ASN A 138 -0.32 27.78 -28.63
C ASN A 138 0.51 29.07 -28.62
N THR A 139 0.53 29.77 -29.75
CA THR A 139 1.35 30.98 -29.94
C THR A 139 0.97 32.12 -28.99
N GLU A 140 -0.29 32.17 -28.53
CA GLU A 140 -0.74 33.20 -27.59
C GLU A 140 -0.18 32.94 -26.20
N ALA A 141 -0.23 31.69 -25.72
CA ALA A 141 0.43 31.30 -24.48
C ALA A 141 1.93 31.58 -24.52
N ILE A 142 2.61 31.26 -25.63
CA ILE A 142 4.04 31.51 -25.79
C ILE A 142 4.35 33.02 -25.70
N ARG A 143 3.56 33.89 -26.36
CA ARG A 143 3.77 35.34 -26.27
C ARG A 143 3.61 35.87 -24.85
N GLU A 144 2.61 35.39 -24.13
CA GLU A 144 2.38 35.79 -22.74
C GLU A 144 3.52 35.33 -21.81
N LEU A 145 4.05 34.13 -22.03
CA LEU A 145 5.22 33.60 -21.31
C LEU A 145 6.50 34.40 -21.59
N VAL A 146 6.74 34.78 -22.86
CA VAL A 146 7.87 35.64 -23.23
C VAL A 146 7.75 37.02 -22.58
N ALA A 147 6.54 37.59 -22.53
CA ALA A 147 6.31 38.89 -21.88
C ALA A 147 6.56 38.85 -20.36
N HIS A 148 6.27 37.72 -19.70
CA HIS A 148 6.46 37.55 -18.27
C HIS A 148 7.91 37.21 -17.88
N CYS A 149 8.52 36.22 -18.55
CA CYS A 149 9.82 35.67 -18.17
C CYS A 149 11.02 36.28 -18.91
N GLN A 150 10.79 37.14 -19.92
CA GLN A 150 11.77 37.81 -20.77
C GLN A 150 12.59 36.88 -21.69
N SER A 151 13.12 35.77 -21.16
CA SER A 151 13.89 34.75 -21.89
C SER A 151 13.37 33.37 -21.50
N ILE A 152 12.82 32.63 -22.48
CA ILE A 152 12.30 31.28 -22.26
C ILE A 152 12.94 30.26 -23.19
N GLY A 153 13.07 29.03 -22.71
CA GLY A 153 13.30 27.84 -23.53
C GLY A 153 12.05 26.96 -23.52
N LEU A 154 11.60 26.46 -24.66
CA LEU A 154 10.42 25.58 -24.71
C LEU A 154 10.86 24.12 -24.81
N MET A 155 10.22 23.29 -24.00
CA MET A 155 10.31 21.83 -24.05
C MET A 155 8.90 21.26 -24.17
N ILE A 156 8.79 20.05 -24.71
CA ILE A 156 7.49 19.36 -24.83
C ILE A 156 7.41 18.26 -23.79
N SER A 157 6.25 18.10 -23.17
CA SER A 157 5.97 17.04 -22.19
C SER A 157 4.51 16.58 -22.32
N ALA A 158 4.21 15.39 -21.79
CA ALA A 158 2.83 14.92 -21.68
C ALA A 158 1.98 15.87 -20.82
N ARG A 159 0.71 16.08 -21.21
CA ARG A 159 -0.22 17.00 -20.52
C ARG A 159 -0.46 16.56 -19.08
N SER A 160 -0.74 15.28 -18.88
CA SER A 160 -0.93 14.69 -17.56
C SER A 160 0.26 14.89 -16.62
N GLU A 161 1.50 14.89 -17.14
CA GLU A 161 2.69 15.14 -16.33
C GLU A 161 2.84 16.60 -15.92
N ILE A 162 2.50 17.54 -16.83
CA ILE A 162 2.48 18.97 -16.53
C ILE A 162 1.43 19.25 -15.46
N GLU A 163 0.19 18.80 -15.64
CA GLU A 163 -0.89 19.01 -14.66
C GLU A 163 -0.53 18.44 -13.29
N ARG A 164 -0.01 17.21 -13.27
CA ARG A 164 0.43 16.55 -12.03
C ARG A 164 1.57 17.31 -11.34
N LEU A 165 2.55 17.83 -12.07
CA LEU A 165 3.61 18.62 -11.45
C LEU A 165 3.15 20.02 -11.07
N LEU A 166 2.19 20.61 -11.76
CA LEU A 166 1.57 21.86 -11.30
C LEU A 166 0.92 21.64 -9.93
N ASP A 167 0.21 20.52 -9.76
CA ASP A 167 -0.36 20.13 -8.48
C ASP A 167 0.68 19.84 -7.41
N ASN A 168 1.83 19.27 -7.73
CA ASN A 168 2.83 18.94 -6.71
C ASN A 168 3.76 20.13 -6.38
N SER A 169 4.21 20.86 -7.40
CA SER A 169 5.26 21.88 -7.30
C SER A 169 4.74 23.20 -6.76
N TYR A 170 3.57 23.67 -7.19
CA TYR A 170 3.00 24.90 -6.64
C TYR A 170 2.42 24.69 -5.23
N ASN A 171 1.84 23.53 -4.93
CA ASN A 171 1.38 23.21 -3.57
C ASN A 171 2.53 23.01 -2.58
N ALA A 172 3.71 22.53 -3.02
CA ALA A 172 4.89 22.37 -2.15
C ALA A 172 5.64 23.69 -1.89
N LEU A 173 5.56 24.68 -2.80
CA LEU A 173 6.32 25.93 -2.72
C LEU A 173 5.51 27.15 -2.26
N ALA A 174 4.21 27.23 -2.57
CA ALA A 174 3.41 28.43 -2.33
C ALA A 174 2.86 28.55 -0.90
N ASP A 175 2.48 27.45 -0.25
CA ASP A 175 1.72 27.56 1.00
C ASP A 175 2.57 27.47 2.29
N HIS A 176 3.63 26.65 2.34
CA HIS A 176 4.31 26.42 3.61
C HIS A 176 5.14 27.60 4.11
N HIS A 177 5.94 28.23 3.23
CA HIS A 177 6.82 29.32 3.68
C HIS A 177 6.03 30.58 4.01
N GLU A 178 5.01 30.92 3.21
CA GLU A 178 4.14 32.07 3.48
C GLU A 178 3.24 31.84 4.70
N MET A 179 2.69 30.63 4.92
CA MET A 179 1.93 30.32 6.13
C MET A 179 2.81 30.28 7.38
N VAL A 180 4.03 29.73 7.27
CA VAL A 180 5.01 29.74 8.37
C VAL A 180 5.41 31.18 8.68
N GLN A 181 5.70 32.01 7.68
CA GLN A 181 5.98 33.43 7.89
C GLN A 181 4.78 34.16 8.49
N ALA A 182 3.56 33.92 8.00
CA ALA A 182 2.34 34.51 8.56
C ALA A 182 2.13 34.08 10.02
N PHE A 183 2.41 32.82 10.33
CA PHE A 183 2.39 32.31 11.70
C PHE A 183 3.46 33.00 12.55
N GLU A 184 4.71 33.09 12.09
CA GLU A 184 5.82 33.75 12.79
C GLU A 184 5.55 35.23 13.03
N LEU A 185 5.00 35.95 12.05
CA LEU A 185 4.56 37.34 12.17
C LEU A 185 3.42 37.49 13.20
N SER A 186 2.44 36.59 13.18
CA SER A 186 1.35 36.58 14.16
C SER A 186 1.85 36.26 15.58
N ASN A 187 2.79 35.33 15.71
CA ASN A 187 3.36 34.89 16.98
C ASN A 187 4.31 35.95 17.57
N ALA A 188 5.10 36.62 16.72
CA ALA A 188 5.95 37.75 17.12
C ALA A 188 5.12 38.95 17.61
N SER A 189 3.90 39.11 17.09
CA SER A 189 2.96 40.17 17.51
C SER A 189 2.26 39.85 18.84
N MET A 190 2.23 38.59 19.27
CA MET A 190 1.52 38.10 20.47
C MET A 190 2.45 37.83 21.67
N GLY A 191 3.60 38.52 21.74
CA GLY A 191 4.67 38.31 22.73
C GLY A 191 4.24 37.69 24.07
N SER A 192 4.69 36.46 24.33
CA SER A 192 4.59 35.70 25.59
C SER A 192 3.33 35.98 26.42
N VAL A 193 2.16 35.54 25.94
CA VAL A 193 0.95 35.47 26.76
C VAL A 193 0.39 34.05 26.77
N ASP A 194 -0.01 33.65 27.97
CA ASP A 194 -0.61 32.41 28.42
C ASP A 194 -1.53 31.71 27.39
N VAL A 195 -1.30 30.41 27.18
CA VAL A 195 -2.00 29.55 26.20
C VAL A 195 -3.35 29.09 26.79
N GLY A 196 -4.18 30.06 27.19
CA GLY A 196 -5.50 29.86 27.77
C GLY A 196 -6.61 30.72 27.13
N GLY A 197 -6.29 31.52 26.11
CA GLY A 197 -7.24 32.39 25.42
C GLY A 197 -7.99 31.68 24.29
N SER A 198 -9.30 31.90 24.23
CA SER A 198 -10.27 31.36 23.27
C SER A 198 -9.79 31.30 21.82
N PHE A 199 -9.50 30.08 21.34
CA PHE A 199 -9.48 29.78 19.90
C PHE A 199 -10.92 29.76 19.39
N GLN A 200 -11.52 30.94 19.16
CA GLN A 200 -12.61 30.98 18.18
C GLN A 200 -12.00 30.66 16.82
N ALA A 201 -12.56 29.65 16.16
CA ALA A 201 -12.06 29.11 14.91
C ALA A 201 -12.20 30.13 13.78
N ASP A 202 -11.20 31.00 13.64
CA ASP A 202 -10.98 31.71 12.39
C ASP A 202 -10.45 30.69 11.37
N GLU A 203 -11.28 30.36 10.37
CA GLU A 203 -10.90 29.46 9.28
C GLU A 203 -9.71 29.98 8.47
N ASN A 204 -9.40 31.29 8.57
CA ASN A 204 -8.25 31.90 7.91
C ASN A 204 -6.95 31.83 8.73
N ALA A 205 -6.98 31.30 9.96
CA ALA A 205 -5.78 31.20 10.78
C ALA A 205 -4.70 30.34 10.09
N PRO A 206 -3.42 30.78 10.03
CA PRO A 206 -2.35 30.05 9.34
C PRO A 206 -2.22 28.59 9.78
N VAL A 207 -2.45 28.29 11.06
CA VAL A 207 -2.41 26.93 11.61
C VAL A 207 -3.49 26.02 11.03
N VAL A 208 -4.69 26.55 10.74
CA VAL A 208 -5.80 25.78 10.16
C VAL A 208 -5.43 25.33 8.76
N LYS A 209 -4.84 26.23 7.97
CA LYS A 209 -4.39 25.92 6.61
C LYS A 209 -3.29 24.86 6.60
N VAL A 210 -2.29 24.98 7.50
CA VAL A 210 -1.22 23.98 7.63
C VAL A 210 -1.79 22.60 7.99
N VAL A 211 -2.71 22.50 8.95
CA VAL A 211 -3.35 21.22 9.30
C VAL A 211 -4.14 20.64 8.13
N ASN A 212 -4.93 21.48 7.43
CA ASN A 212 -5.70 21.05 6.25
C ASN A 212 -4.79 20.56 5.12
N GLN A 213 -3.65 21.22 4.89
CA GLN A 213 -2.67 20.83 3.88
C GLN A 213 -1.97 19.52 4.25
N VAL A 214 -1.56 19.35 5.52
CA VAL A 214 -0.97 18.10 6.02
C VAL A 214 -1.93 16.91 5.84
N LEU A 215 -3.22 17.11 6.14
CA LEU A 215 -4.27 16.10 5.93
C LEU A 215 -4.49 15.80 4.44
N THR A 216 -4.67 16.85 3.63
CA THR A 216 -4.92 16.74 2.18
C THR A 216 -3.77 15.99 1.49
N GLN A 217 -2.54 16.39 1.77
CA GLN A 217 -1.35 15.75 1.21
C GLN A 217 -1.21 14.31 1.70
N GLY A 218 -1.49 14.03 2.98
CA GLY A 218 -1.48 12.66 3.51
C GLY A 218 -2.45 11.74 2.75
N VAL A 219 -3.67 12.22 2.47
CA VAL A 219 -4.67 11.47 1.68
C VAL A 219 -4.21 11.29 0.23
N ARG A 220 -3.73 12.35 -0.44
CA ARG A 220 -3.24 12.29 -1.83
C ARG A 220 -2.04 11.35 -1.99
N SER A 221 -1.13 11.35 -1.01
CA SER A 221 0.01 10.41 -0.94
C SER A 221 -0.39 8.99 -0.52
N ARG A 222 -1.69 8.71 -0.29
CA ARG A 222 -2.21 7.39 0.13
C ARG A 222 -1.61 6.90 1.45
N ALA A 223 -1.36 7.82 2.38
CA ALA A 223 -0.87 7.50 3.71
C ALA A 223 -1.92 6.70 4.51
N SER A 224 -1.51 5.69 5.26
CA SER A 224 -2.34 5.03 6.27
C SER A 224 -2.36 5.83 7.58
N ASP A 225 -1.23 6.45 7.92
CA ASP A 225 -1.06 7.21 9.15
C ASP A 225 -0.24 8.48 8.87
N ILE A 226 -0.61 9.58 9.52
CA ILE A 226 0.17 10.83 9.58
C ILE A 226 0.74 10.95 10.99
N HIS A 227 2.04 11.13 11.10
CA HIS A 227 2.76 11.34 12.35
C HIS A 227 3.25 12.78 12.42
N ILE A 228 2.86 13.50 13.47
CA ILE A 228 3.28 14.88 13.76
C ILE A 228 4.03 14.84 15.09
N GLU A 229 5.35 14.99 15.02
CA GLU A 229 6.26 14.66 16.12
C GLU A 229 7.14 15.88 16.44
N PRO A 230 7.06 16.43 17.68
CA PRO A 230 7.98 17.46 18.10
C PRO A 230 9.37 16.84 18.34
N GLY A 231 10.39 17.46 17.77
CA GLY A 231 11.80 17.15 18.00
C GLY A 231 12.54 18.35 18.58
N GLU A 232 13.84 18.20 18.79
CA GLU A 232 14.70 19.28 19.28
C GLU A 232 14.86 20.37 18.20
N GLY A 233 14.18 21.51 18.38
CA GLY A 233 14.25 22.66 17.48
C GLY A 233 13.35 22.59 16.24
N TYR A 234 12.52 21.55 16.07
CA TYR A 234 11.63 21.41 14.92
C TYR A 234 10.38 20.58 15.23
N LEU A 235 9.34 20.75 14.42
CA LEU A 235 8.18 19.86 14.35
C LEU A 235 8.26 19.05 13.06
N ARG A 236 8.31 17.72 13.14
CA ARG A 236 8.42 16.85 11.97
C ARG A 236 7.10 16.20 11.64
N VAL A 237 6.73 16.24 10.37
CA VAL A 237 5.58 15.52 9.83
C VAL A 237 6.06 14.37 8.96
N ARG A 238 5.57 13.16 9.22
CA ARG A 238 5.87 11.94 8.44
C ARG A 238 4.58 11.26 8.03
N TYR A 239 4.59 10.63 6.86
CA TYR A 239 3.51 9.78 6.39
C TYR A 239 3.94 8.33 6.42
N ARG A 240 3.03 7.44 6.81
CA ARG A 240 3.17 6.00 6.58
C ARG A 240 2.51 5.66 5.26
N VAL A 241 3.30 5.42 4.21
CA VAL A 241 2.81 5.03 2.89
C VAL A 241 3.26 3.61 2.62
N ASP A 242 2.31 2.73 2.29
CA ASP A 242 2.59 1.30 2.02
C ASP A 242 3.42 0.61 3.14
N GLY A 243 3.18 1.01 4.40
CA GLY A 243 3.84 0.48 5.59
C GLY A 243 5.19 1.15 5.94
N ALA A 244 5.78 1.91 5.03
CA ALA A 244 7.05 2.62 5.22
C ALA A 244 6.83 4.06 5.68
N MET A 245 7.72 4.57 6.54
CA MET A 245 7.70 5.96 7.01
C MET A 245 8.48 6.85 6.05
N THR A 246 7.85 7.91 5.56
CA THR A 246 8.47 8.93 4.70
C THR A 246 8.33 10.29 5.37
N GLU A 247 9.43 11.04 5.48
CA GLU A 247 9.38 12.42 5.98
C GLU A 247 8.75 13.32 4.92
N ALA A 248 7.69 14.04 5.29
CA ALA A 248 6.93 14.90 4.39
C ALA A 248 7.39 16.36 4.48
N ILE A 249 7.40 16.91 5.69
CA ILE A 249 7.79 18.30 5.94
C ILE A 249 8.36 18.49 7.36
N ARG A 250 9.22 19.50 7.52
CA ARG A 250 9.63 20.04 8.81
C ARG A 250 9.07 21.45 8.97
N LEU A 251 8.46 21.71 10.12
CA LEU A 251 7.86 22.96 10.52
C LEU A 251 8.63 23.53 11.73
N PRO A 252 8.54 24.85 12.01
CA PRO A 252 9.11 25.42 13.23
C PRO A 252 8.52 24.79 14.49
N GLU A 253 9.34 24.59 15.52
CA GLU A 253 8.93 24.01 16.82
C GLU A 253 7.74 24.78 17.44
N ALA A 254 7.73 26.10 17.30
CA ALA A 254 6.67 26.98 17.82
C ALA A 254 5.26 26.63 17.29
N MET A 255 5.15 25.94 16.15
CA MET A 255 3.87 25.50 15.61
C MET A 255 3.29 24.29 16.34
N GLY A 256 4.11 23.49 17.03
CA GLY A 256 3.70 22.25 17.69
C GLY A 256 2.45 22.38 18.57
N PRO A 257 2.45 23.30 19.56
CA PRO A 257 1.29 23.51 20.42
C PRO A 257 0.03 23.94 19.67
N ALA A 258 0.16 24.78 18.64
CA ALA A 258 -0.96 25.28 17.85
C ALA A 258 -1.56 24.17 16.97
N VAL A 259 -0.71 23.35 16.34
CA VAL A 259 -1.12 22.19 15.53
C VAL A 259 -1.82 21.15 16.41
N SER A 260 -1.24 20.80 17.57
CA SER A 260 -1.87 19.89 18.54
C SER A 260 -3.25 20.41 18.98
N SER A 261 -3.33 21.69 19.37
CA SER A 261 -4.59 22.31 19.78
C SER A 261 -5.64 22.30 18.67
N ARG A 262 -5.28 22.58 17.41
CA ARG A 262 -6.21 22.53 16.27
C ARG A 262 -6.76 21.12 16.08
N ILE A 263 -5.90 20.10 16.15
CA ILE A 263 -6.34 18.70 16.01
C ILE A 263 -7.24 18.30 17.19
N LYS A 264 -6.90 18.69 18.42
CA LYS A 264 -7.75 18.47 19.59
C LYS A 264 -9.13 19.09 19.43
N VAL A 265 -9.23 20.31 18.91
CA VAL A 265 -10.52 20.93 18.59
C VAL A 265 -11.32 20.09 17.59
N MET A 266 -10.68 19.64 16.49
CA MET A 266 -11.34 18.83 15.47
C MET A 266 -11.87 17.51 16.02
N ALA A 267 -11.13 16.90 16.95
CA ALA A 267 -11.46 15.63 17.59
C ALA A 267 -12.25 15.77 18.90
N GLU A 268 -12.73 16.96 19.24
CA GLU A 268 -13.47 17.28 20.48
C GLU A 268 -12.72 16.91 21.79
N LEU A 269 -11.38 16.98 21.77
CA LEU A 269 -10.50 16.68 22.90
C LEU A 269 -10.26 17.88 23.81
N ASN A 270 -9.83 17.60 25.04
CA ASN A 270 -9.51 18.65 26.01
C ASN A 270 -8.17 19.33 25.66
N ILE A 271 -8.27 20.58 25.18
CA ILE A 271 -7.13 21.41 24.75
C ILE A 271 -6.22 21.82 25.93
N VAL A 272 -6.80 21.95 27.13
CA VAL A 272 -6.09 22.34 28.35
C VAL A 272 -5.28 21.17 28.92
N GLU A 273 -5.81 19.95 28.83
CA GLU A 273 -5.09 18.75 29.23
C GLU A 273 -3.98 18.45 28.21
N ARG A 274 -2.73 18.43 28.69
CA ARG A 274 -1.52 18.18 27.87
C ARG A 274 -0.55 17.19 28.53
N ARG A 275 -0.93 16.58 29.64
CA ARG A 275 -0.10 15.70 30.48
C ARG A 275 -0.57 14.25 30.44
N ARG A 276 -1.67 13.97 29.77
CA ARG A 276 -2.25 12.63 29.62
C ARG A 276 -2.50 12.32 28.15
N PRO A 277 -2.35 11.05 27.73
CA PRO A 277 -2.82 10.60 26.43
C PRO A 277 -4.31 10.93 26.23
N GLN A 278 -4.67 11.27 25.00
CA GLN A 278 -6.05 11.53 24.59
C GLN A 278 -6.28 10.93 23.20
N ASP A 279 -7.40 10.24 23.04
CA ASP A 279 -7.81 9.62 21.78
C ASP A 279 -9.16 10.19 21.35
N GLY A 280 -9.34 10.40 20.05
CA GLY A 280 -10.55 10.97 19.49
C GLY A 280 -10.72 10.61 18.02
N GLN A 281 -11.82 11.06 17.44
CA GLN A 281 -12.14 10.84 16.03
C GLN A 281 -12.81 12.06 15.43
N PHE A 282 -12.60 12.28 14.14
CA PHE A 282 -13.25 13.34 13.39
C PHE A 282 -13.32 12.99 11.91
N SER A 283 -14.20 13.64 11.15
CA SER A 283 -14.31 13.45 9.71
C SER A 283 -13.88 14.71 8.96
N VAL A 284 -13.19 14.53 7.85
CA VAL A 284 -12.79 15.61 6.93
C VAL A 284 -13.19 15.27 5.50
N ARG A 285 -13.34 16.27 4.65
CA ARG A 285 -13.55 16.07 3.21
C ARG A 285 -12.29 16.49 2.46
N VAL A 286 -11.71 15.55 1.71
CA VAL A 286 -10.53 15.80 0.86
C VAL A 286 -10.87 15.40 -0.56
N ASP A 287 -10.73 16.34 -1.51
CA ASP A 287 -11.07 16.15 -2.93
C ASP A 287 -12.49 15.56 -3.11
N GLY A 288 -13.47 16.06 -2.34
CA GLY A 288 -14.87 15.60 -2.35
C GLY A 288 -15.15 14.29 -1.61
N ARG A 289 -14.12 13.56 -1.17
CA ARG A 289 -14.25 12.27 -0.47
C ARG A 289 -14.31 12.46 1.04
N PRO A 290 -15.27 11.84 1.76
CA PRO A 290 -15.26 11.80 3.21
C PRO A 290 -14.17 10.86 3.71
N ILE A 291 -13.29 11.39 4.57
CA ILE A 291 -12.21 10.65 5.23
C ILE A 291 -12.46 10.73 6.72
N ASP A 292 -12.59 9.57 7.35
CA ASP A 292 -12.65 9.48 8.80
C ASP A 292 -11.23 9.38 9.36
N VAL A 293 -10.96 10.14 10.40
CA VAL A 293 -9.64 10.24 10.99
C VAL A 293 -9.72 9.87 12.45
N ARG A 294 -8.98 8.84 12.85
CA ARG A 294 -8.73 8.56 14.27
C ARG A 294 -7.48 9.28 14.71
N CYS A 295 -7.54 9.93 15.86
CA CYS A 295 -6.47 10.75 16.38
C CYS A 295 -6.03 10.22 17.75
N SER A 296 -4.72 10.06 17.94
CA SER A 296 -4.11 9.82 19.24
C SER A 296 -3.11 10.93 19.53
N VAL A 297 -3.21 11.56 20.70
CA VAL A 297 -2.33 12.63 21.16
C VAL A 297 -1.64 12.17 22.43
N VAL A 298 -0.32 12.16 22.45
CA VAL A 298 0.48 11.67 23.58
C VAL A 298 1.53 12.72 23.98
N PRO A 299 1.68 13.04 25.27
CA PRO A 299 2.74 13.94 25.72
C PRO A 299 4.12 13.30 25.59
N THR A 300 5.09 14.07 25.12
CA THR A 300 6.51 13.72 25.02
C THR A 300 7.39 14.82 25.62
N ILE A 301 8.71 14.61 25.62
CA ILE A 301 9.69 15.55 26.20
C ILE A 301 9.63 16.92 25.50
N HIS A 302 9.41 16.95 24.19
CA HIS A 302 9.43 18.17 23.37
C HIS A 302 8.02 18.74 23.06
N GLY A 303 6.97 18.18 23.68
CA GLY A 303 5.59 18.56 23.41
C GLY A 303 4.71 17.35 23.10
N GLU A 304 3.52 17.58 22.55
CA GLU A 304 2.58 16.50 22.24
C GLU A 304 2.87 15.92 20.85
N THR A 305 3.06 14.61 20.76
CA THR A 305 3.04 13.90 19.49
C THR A 305 1.60 13.62 19.11
N VAL A 306 1.30 13.72 17.82
CA VAL A 306 -0.03 13.42 17.27
C VAL A 306 0.09 12.37 16.18
N VAL A 307 -0.74 11.34 16.24
CA VAL A 307 -0.86 10.31 15.21
C VAL A 307 -2.29 10.31 14.69
N LEU A 308 -2.43 10.46 13.38
CA LEU A 308 -3.71 10.46 12.68
C LEU A 308 -3.80 9.24 11.77
N ARG A 309 -4.74 8.33 12.01
CA ARG A 309 -5.03 7.21 11.11
C ARG A 309 -6.13 7.60 10.14
N LEU A 310 -5.83 7.53 8.84
CA LEU A 310 -6.74 7.92 7.77
C LEU A 310 -7.56 6.71 7.31
N LEU A 311 -8.88 6.83 7.37
CA LEU A 311 -9.83 5.79 6.98
C LEU A 311 -10.70 6.33 5.83
N ASP A 312 -10.39 5.87 4.62
CA ASP A 312 -11.15 6.20 3.43
C ASP A 312 -12.29 5.20 3.26
N LYS A 313 -13.49 5.56 3.75
CA LYS A 313 -14.71 4.74 3.65
C LYS A 313 -15.21 4.53 2.23
N THR A 314 -14.69 5.28 1.25
CA THR A 314 -15.11 5.15 -0.16
C THR A 314 -14.33 4.10 -0.93
N LYS A 315 -13.26 3.54 -0.35
CA LYS A 315 -12.50 2.47 -1.00
C LYS A 315 -13.37 1.23 -1.17
N THR A 316 -13.43 0.76 -2.40
CA THR A 316 -14.03 -0.53 -2.75
C THR A 316 -13.31 -1.63 -1.97
N LEU A 317 -14.08 -2.51 -1.33
CA LEU A 317 -13.56 -3.70 -0.69
C LEU A 317 -12.82 -4.54 -1.74
N LEU A 318 -11.63 -5.03 -1.39
CA LEU A 318 -10.88 -5.91 -2.27
C LEU A 318 -11.59 -7.26 -2.36
N SER A 319 -11.76 -7.75 -3.58
CA SER A 319 -12.17 -9.13 -3.82
C SER A 319 -11.03 -10.11 -3.47
N MET A 320 -11.38 -11.37 -3.24
CA MET A 320 -10.40 -12.43 -2.96
C MET A 320 -9.28 -12.52 -4.00
N LYS A 321 -9.62 -12.31 -5.28
CA LYS A 321 -8.66 -12.31 -6.40
C LYS A 321 -7.67 -11.15 -6.37
N GLU A 322 -8.08 -10.00 -5.81
CA GLU A 322 -7.23 -8.81 -5.74
C GLU A 322 -6.26 -8.82 -4.56
N LEU A 323 -6.45 -9.72 -3.59
CA LEU A 323 -5.58 -9.87 -2.42
C LEU A 323 -4.18 -10.40 -2.79
N GLY A 324 -4.06 -11.12 -3.91
CA GLY A 324 -2.82 -11.78 -4.32
C GLY A 324 -2.68 -13.22 -3.81
N MET A 325 -3.77 -13.84 -3.37
CA MET A 325 -3.78 -15.29 -3.14
C MET A 325 -3.59 -16.02 -4.48
N ILE A 326 -2.69 -17.02 -4.49
CA ILE A 326 -2.57 -17.93 -5.63
C ILE A 326 -3.71 -18.94 -5.59
N PRO A 327 -4.14 -19.51 -6.73
CA PRO A 327 -5.26 -20.46 -6.78
C PRO A 327 -5.13 -21.64 -5.80
N GLN A 328 -3.90 -22.12 -5.57
CA GLN A 328 -3.60 -23.21 -4.63
C GLN A 328 -3.93 -22.86 -3.17
N VAL A 329 -3.98 -21.57 -2.82
CA VAL A 329 -4.34 -21.07 -1.48
C VAL A 329 -5.77 -20.52 -1.47
N GLU A 330 -6.17 -19.80 -2.52
CA GLU A 330 -7.48 -19.19 -2.65
C GLU A 330 -8.60 -20.25 -2.66
N GLU A 331 -8.48 -21.29 -3.49
CA GLU A 331 -9.55 -22.27 -3.63
C GLU A 331 -9.82 -23.06 -2.34
N PRO A 332 -8.81 -23.61 -1.63
CA PRO A 332 -9.07 -24.27 -0.35
C PRO A 332 -9.58 -23.29 0.70
N PHE A 333 -9.05 -22.06 0.77
CA PHE A 333 -9.54 -21.05 1.70
C PHE A 333 -11.03 -20.74 1.49
N LEU A 334 -11.45 -20.55 0.24
CA LEU A 334 -12.86 -20.32 -0.10
C LEU A 334 -13.75 -21.53 0.21
N ARG A 335 -13.27 -22.75 -0.03
CA ARG A 335 -14.00 -23.97 0.37
C ARG A 335 -14.19 -24.03 1.89
N LEU A 336 -13.17 -23.69 2.66
CA LEU A 336 -13.28 -23.62 4.12
C LEU A 336 -14.28 -22.53 4.53
N ALA A 337 -14.20 -21.33 3.94
CA ALA A 337 -15.04 -20.19 4.32
C ALA A 337 -16.53 -20.43 4.06
N ARG A 338 -16.85 -21.24 3.05
CA ARG A 338 -18.23 -21.64 2.71
C ARG A 338 -18.74 -22.85 3.49
N ALA A 339 -17.91 -23.47 4.33
CA ALA A 339 -18.35 -24.61 5.13
C ALA A 339 -19.47 -24.20 6.11
N PRO A 340 -20.38 -25.10 6.48
CA PRO A 340 -21.52 -24.76 7.34
C PRO A 340 -21.10 -24.40 8.76
N LEU A 341 -20.02 -24.99 9.27
CA LEU A 341 -19.52 -24.76 10.62
C LEU A 341 -18.00 -24.90 10.70
N GLY A 342 -17.44 -24.43 11.81
CA GLY A 342 -16.01 -24.46 12.11
C GLY A 342 -15.40 -23.06 12.09
N MET A 343 -14.09 -22.98 12.29
CA MET A 343 -13.39 -21.71 12.45
C MET A 343 -12.27 -21.52 11.42
N ILE A 344 -12.17 -20.32 10.86
CA ILE A 344 -11.04 -19.88 10.04
C ILE A 344 -10.35 -18.71 10.70
N LEU A 345 -9.03 -18.78 10.75
CA LEU A 345 -8.20 -17.78 11.41
C LEU A 345 -7.25 -17.12 10.43
N CYS A 346 -7.31 -15.79 10.35
CA CYS A 346 -6.28 -15.00 9.70
C CYS A 346 -5.22 -14.59 10.72
N THR A 347 -3.95 -14.92 10.47
CA THR A 347 -2.85 -14.65 11.39
C THR A 347 -1.76 -13.81 10.76
N GLY A 348 -1.08 -13.02 11.60
CA GLY A 348 -0.01 -12.14 11.19
C GLY A 348 0.13 -10.94 12.13
N PRO A 349 1.24 -10.19 12.03
CA PRO A 349 1.46 -8.98 12.82
C PRO A 349 0.47 -7.87 12.44
N THR A 350 0.56 -6.76 13.16
CA THR A 350 -0.17 -5.53 12.81
C THR A 350 0.21 -5.08 11.40
N GLY A 351 -0.79 -4.72 10.59
CA GLY A 351 -0.58 -4.29 9.21
C GLY A 351 -0.33 -5.41 8.20
N ALA A 352 -0.46 -6.68 8.58
CA ALA A 352 -0.34 -7.83 7.67
C ALA A 352 -1.57 -8.03 6.73
N GLY A 353 -2.60 -7.19 6.84
CA GLY A 353 -3.80 -7.25 6.00
C GLY A 353 -4.90 -8.21 6.49
N LYS A 354 -4.88 -8.64 7.77
CA LYS A 354 -5.83 -9.63 8.32
C LYS A 354 -7.29 -9.21 8.13
N THR A 355 -7.63 -7.98 8.55
CA THR A 355 -8.98 -7.42 8.39
C THR A 355 -9.39 -7.37 6.91
N THR A 356 -8.47 -7.02 6.02
CA THR A 356 -8.73 -6.99 4.57
C THR A 356 -9.06 -8.37 4.02
N THR A 357 -8.31 -9.41 4.41
CA THR A 357 -8.61 -10.80 4.04
C THR A 357 -9.96 -11.26 4.62
N LEU A 358 -10.22 -10.96 5.89
CA LEU A 358 -11.48 -11.32 6.55
C LEU A 358 -12.67 -10.65 5.88
N TYR A 359 -12.54 -9.38 5.50
CA TYR A 359 -13.60 -8.61 4.84
C TYR A 359 -13.86 -9.12 3.41
N ALA A 360 -12.82 -9.54 2.68
CA ALA A 360 -12.98 -10.19 1.39
C ALA A 360 -13.70 -11.55 1.53
N ALA A 361 -13.32 -12.34 2.55
CA ALA A 361 -13.99 -13.61 2.86
C ALA A 361 -15.46 -13.38 3.27
N LEU A 362 -15.71 -12.36 4.09
CA LEU A 362 -17.05 -11.96 4.52
C LEU A 362 -17.93 -11.56 3.35
N SER A 363 -17.40 -10.76 2.42
CA SER A 363 -18.09 -10.37 1.19
C SER A 363 -18.44 -11.57 0.30
N GLU A 364 -17.60 -12.61 0.29
CA GLU A 364 -17.82 -13.82 -0.50
C GLU A 364 -18.89 -14.73 0.10
N VAL A 365 -19.04 -14.74 1.43
CA VAL A 365 -20.05 -15.54 2.13
C VAL A 365 -21.32 -14.76 2.46
N ASN A 366 -21.35 -13.46 2.14
CA ASN A 366 -22.50 -12.58 2.33
C ASN A 366 -23.64 -13.00 1.40
N ASP A 367 -24.56 -13.79 1.94
CA ASP A 367 -25.74 -14.29 1.25
C ASP A 367 -26.98 -13.82 2.00
N PRO A 368 -27.99 -13.20 1.34
CA PRO A 368 -29.23 -12.78 1.99
C PRO A 368 -30.01 -13.92 2.70
N SER A 369 -29.72 -15.18 2.38
CA SER A 369 -30.27 -16.35 3.07
C SER A 369 -29.55 -16.70 4.37
N LYS A 370 -28.46 -16.00 4.72
CA LYS A 370 -27.64 -16.25 5.90
C LYS A 370 -27.63 -15.03 6.81
N ASN A 371 -27.79 -15.26 8.10
CA ASN A 371 -27.63 -14.22 9.09
C ASN A 371 -26.16 -14.06 9.46
N THR A 372 -25.53 -13.01 8.94
CA THR A 372 -24.12 -12.68 9.19
C THR A 372 -24.01 -11.57 10.23
N ILE A 373 -23.29 -11.83 11.32
CA ILE A 373 -23.13 -10.87 12.42
C ILE A 373 -21.66 -10.76 12.84
N THR A 374 -21.18 -9.54 13.07
CA THR A 374 -19.78 -9.27 13.44
C THR A 374 -19.67 -8.58 14.80
N VAL A 375 -18.54 -8.79 15.49
CA VAL A 375 -18.10 -7.96 16.62
C VAL A 375 -16.66 -7.51 16.37
N GLU A 376 -16.43 -6.19 16.36
CA GLU A 376 -15.18 -5.59 15.87
C GLU A 376 -14.70 -4.45 16.77
N ASP A 377 -13.39 -4.21 16.80
CA ASP A 377 -12.76 -3.15 17.61
C ASP A 377 -11.78 -2.31 16.77
N PRO A 378 -12.26 -1.28 16.07
CA PRO A 378 -13.66 -0.97 15.74
C PRO A 378 -14.05 -1.43 14.33
N VAL A 379 -15.27 -1.10 13.89
CA VAL A 379 -15.73 -1.39 12.53
C VAL A 379 -15.01 -0.45 11.53
N GLU A 380 -14.26 -1.03 10.59
CA GLU A 380 -13.47 -0.25 9.62
C GLU A 380 -14.28 0.16 8.38
N TYR A 381 -15.15 -0.73 7.89
CA TYR A 381 -16.04 -0.50 6.75
C TYR A 381 -17.44 -1.05 7.05
N GLN A 382 -18.46 -0.39 6.52
CA GLN A 382 -19.85 -0.82 6.66
C GLN A 382 -20.24 -1.72 5.48
N PHE A 383 -20.77 -2.89 5.80
CA PHE A 383 -21.30 -3.83 4.83
C PHE A 383 -22.82 -3.73 4.77
N ASP A 384 -23.36 -3.69 3.55
CA ASP A 384 -24.79 -3.86 3.37
C ASP A 384 -25.18 -5.33 3.62
N GLY A 385 -26.31 -5.53 4.30
CA GLY A 385 -26.81 -6.85 4.66
C GLY A 385 -26.10 -7.56 5.82
N ILE A 386 -25.11 -6.94 6.47
CA ILE A 386 -24.38 -7.53 7.60
C ILE A 386 -24.59 -6.72 8.88
N ASN A 387 -24.93 -7.40 9.96
CA ASN A 387 -25.11 -6.76 11.27
C ASN A 387 -23.76 -6.61 11.97
N GLN A 388 -23.20 -5.40 12.00
CA GLN A 388 -21.87 -5.16 12.59
C GLN A 388 -21.97 -4.50 13.97
N MET A 389 -21.43 -5.16 14.99
CA MET A 389 -21.33 -4.64 16.36
C MET A 389 -19.93 -4.10 16.61
N GLN A 390 -19.83 -2.96 17.29
CA GLN A 390 -18.56 -2.36 17.66
C GLN A 390 -18.32 -2.49 19.17
N VAL A 391 -17.12 -2.91 19.57
CA VAL A 391 -16.65 -2.89 20.96
C VAL A 391 -16.68 -1.45 21.49
N THR A 392 -17.09 -1.29 22.75
CA THR A 392 -17.14 0.03 23.41
C THR A 392 -16.52 -0.03 24.80
N GLU A 393 -15.99 1.09 25.26
CA GLU A 393 -15.35 1.21 26.59
C GLU A 393 -16.32 0.99 27.77
N ASN A 394 -17.63 1.06 27.52
CA ASN A 394 -18.69 0.95 28.54
C ASN A 394 -19.02 -0.50 28.95
N GLY A 395 -18.09 -1.44 28.75
CA GLY A 395 -18.26 -2.85 29.10
C GLY A 395 -18.91 -3.73 28.03
N PHE A 396 -18.99 -3.25 26.78
CA PHE A 396 -19.34 -4.10 25.64
C PHE A 396 -18.06 -4.55 24.93
N ASP A 397 -17.52 -5.69 25.36
CA ASP A 397 -16.29 -6.30 24.84
C ASP A 397 -16.56 -7.46 23.85
N PHE A 398 -15.50 -8.07 23.31
CA PHE A 398 -15.60 -9.19 22.38
C PHE A 398 -16.39 -10.37 22.96
N ALA A 399 -16.12 -10.76 24.20
CA ALA A 399 -16.79 -11.90 24.85
C ALA A 399 -18.29 -11.63 25.05
N THR A 400 -18.65 -10.43 25.51
CA THR A 400 -20.04 -10.01 25.71
C THR A 400 -20.79 -9.89 24.39
N GLY A 401 -20.17 -9.27 23.39
CA GLY A 401 -20.70 -9.17 22.03
C GLY A 401 -20.96 -10.55 21.43
N LEU A 402 -19.97 -11.44 21.47
CA LEU A 402 -20.08 -12.80 20.93
C LEU A 402 -21.17 -13.62 21.62
N ARG A 403 -21.34 -13.51 22.96
CA ARG A 403 -22.49 -14.11 23.66
C ARG A 403 -23.83 -13.54 23.18
N GLY A 404 -23.87 -12.25 22.88
CA GLY A 404 -25.03 -11.59 22.29
C GLY A 404 -25.37 -12.18 20.93
N ILE A 405 -24.37 -12.29 20.05
CA ILE A 405 -24.49 -12.85 18.70
C ILE A 405 -25.08 -14.26 18.73
N LEU A 406 -24.65 -15.13 19.65
CA LEU A 406 -25.19 -16.50 19.77
C LEU A 406 -26.68 -16.59 20.11
N ARG A 407 -27.32 -15.49 20.52
CA ARG A 407 -28.78 -15.40 20.74
C ARG A 407 -29.50 -14.69 19.60
N GLN A 408 -28.84 -14.46 18.47
CA GLN A 408 -29.39 -13.78 17.31
C GLN A 408 -29.63 -14.73 16.13
N ASP A 409 -29.53 -16.05 16.33
CA ASP A 409 -29.66 -17.06 15.26
C ASP A 409 -28.69 -16.80 14.08
N PRO A 410 -27.36 -16.66 14.33
CA PRO A 410 -26.40 -16.39 13.27
C PRO A 410 -26.05 -17.65 12.49
N ASP A 411 -25.69 -17.51 11.22
CA ASP A 411 -25.05 -18.57 10.42
C ASP A 411 -23.53 -18.35 10.34
N VAL A 412 -23.13 -17.09 10.16
CA VAL A 412 -21.73 -16.66 10.05
C VAL A 412 -21.43 -15.61 11.10
N ILE A 413 -20.36 -15.83 11.84
CA ILE A 413 -19.91 -14.93 12.90
C ILE A 413 -18.51 -14.44 12.57
N LEU A 414 -18.29 -13.13 12.57
CA LEU A 414 -16.95 -12.56 12.54
C LEU A 414 -16.59 -12.00 13.92
N VAL A 415 -15.49 -12.49 14.48
CA VAL A 415 -14.88 -11.93 15.70
C VAL A 415 -13.61 -11.23 15.27
N GLY A 416 -13.55 -9.90 15.38
CA GLY A 416 -12.46 -9.08 14.87
C GLY A 416 -11.08 -9.62 15.25
N GLU A 417 -10.93 -10.06 16.49
CA GLU A 417 -9.75 -10.81 16.95
C GLU A 417 -10.01 -11.61 18.22
N ILE A 418 -9.20 -12.65 18.44
CA ILE A 418 -9.17 -13.42 19.68
C ILE A 418 -7.90 -13.05 20.44
N ARG A 419 -8.07 -12.36 21.58
CA ARG A 419 -6.97 -11.90 22.45
C ARG A 419 -6.84 -12.70 23.74
N ASP A 420 -7.94 -13.25 24.24
CA ASP A 420 -8.06 -13.88 25.56
C ASP A 420 -8.76 -15.24 25.50
N GLU A 421 -8.60 -16.00 26.59
CA GLU A 421 -9.16 -17.35 26.76
C GLU A 421 -10.69 -17.35 26.68
N GLU A 422 -11.35 -16.35 27.24
CA GLU A 422 -12.80 -16.29 27.33
C GLU A 422 -13.43 -16.16 25.94
N THR A 423 -12.95 -15.21 25.14
CA THR A 423 -13.36 -15.00 23.75
C THR A 423 -13.03 -16.24 22.92
N ALA A 424 -11.84 -16.82 23.08
CA ALA A 424 -11.43 -18.03 22.39
C ALA A 424 -12.39 -19.21 22.66
N ARG A 425 -12.76 -19.43 23.94
CA ARG A 425 -13.63 -20.52 24.36
C ARG A 425 -15.03 -20.37 23.77
N ILE A 426 -15.60 -19.17 23.78
CA ILE A 426 -16.93 -18.90 23.21
C ILE A 426 -16.88 -19.07 21.68
N ALA A 427 -15.85 -18.56 21.01
CA ALA A 427 -15.70 -18.68 19.56
C ALA A 427 -15.56 -20.14 19.12
N MET A 428 -14.80 -20.95 19.85
CA MET A 428 -14.69 -22.38 19.57
C MET A 428 -16.00 -23.12 19.82
N GLN A 429 -16.70 -22.81 20.91
CA GLN A 429 -18.03 -23.38 21.15
C GLN A 429 -18.99 -23.04 20.01
N ALA A 430 -19.04 -21.79 19.57
CA ALA A 430 -19.84 -21.37 18.43
C ALA A 430 -19.52 -22.18 17.17
N SER A 431 -18.22 -22.35 16.88
CA SER A 431 -17.77 -23.12 15.71
C SER A 431 -18.17 -24.59 15.75
N LEU A 432 -18.28 -25.18 16.95
CA LEU A 432 -18.69 -26.57 17.15
C LEU A 432 -20.22 -26.75 17.18
N THR A 433 -20.97 -25.68 17.44
CA THR A 433 -22.43 -25.70 17.56
C THR A 433 -23.16 -25.27 16.29
N GLY A 434 -22.50 -25.34 15.14
CA GLY A 434 -23.15 -25.15 13.83
C GLY A 434 -22.93 -23.78 13.19
N HIS A 435 -21.96 -23.00 13.66
CA HIS A 435 -21.67 -21.66 13.13
C HIS A 435 -20.34 -21.65 12.37
N MET A 436 -20.28 -20.91 11.27
CA MET A 436 -18.99 -20.56 10.64
C MET A 436 -18.41 -19.34 11.36
N VAL A 437 -17.23 -19.49 11.96
CA VAL A 437 -16.55 -18.42 12.70
C VAL A 437 -15.33 -17.94 11.94
N LEU A 438 -15.32 -16.67 11.55
CA LEU A 438 -14.17 -15.98 10.97
C LEU A 438 -13.51 -15.14 12.05
N SER A 439 -12.19 -15.28 12.25
CA SER A 439 -11.50 -14.45 13.22
C SER A 439 -10.05 -14.19 12.87
N SER A 440 -9.40 -13.33 13.65
CA SER A 440 -7.98 -13.03 13.51
C SER A 440 -7.21 -13.25 14.81
N MET A 441 -5.91 -13.51 14.68
CA MET A 441 -5.00 -13.64 15.81
C MET A 441 -3.62 -13.08 15.46
N HIS A 442 -2.94 -12.52 16.45
CA HIS A 442 -1.55 -12.11 16.32
C HIS A 442 -0.62 -13.32 16.51
N ALA A 443 -0.37 -14.07 15.44
CA ALA A 443 0.68 -15.10 15.41
C ALA A 443 1.65 -14.82 14.26
N ILE A 444 2.88 -15.33 14.37
CA ILE A 444 3.92 -15.10 13.37
C ILE A 444 3.59 -15.88 12.09
N ASP A 445 3.11 -17.11 12.23
CA ASP A 445 2.75 -18.04 11.15
C ASP A 445 1.46 -18.80 11.48
N ALA A 446 1.02 -19.70 10.59
CA ALA A 446 -0.19 -20.49 10.76
C ALA A 446 -0.10 -21.50 11.92
N VAL A 447 1.06 -22.15 12.10
CA VAL A 447 1.29 -23.19 13.12
C VAL A 447 1.32 -22.59 14.53
N SER A 448 1.99 -21.46 14.70
CA SER A 448 2.09 -20.70 15.95
C SER A 448 0.73 -20.28 16.48
N ALA A 449 -0.26 -20.08 15.60
CA ALA A 449 -1.62 -19.75 16.02
C ALA A 449 -2.29 -20.92 16.75
N LEU A 450 -2.06 -22.17 16.30
CA LEU A 450 -2.56 -23.37 16.98
C LEU A 450 -1.97 -23.48 18.39
N HIS A 451 -0.67 -23.25 18.52
CA HIS A 451 0.02 -23.22 19.81
C HIS A 451 -0.47 -22.09 20.73
N ARG A 452 -0.72 -20.90 20.16
CA ARG A 452 -1.21 -19.76 20.93
C ARG A 452 -2.56 -20.01 21.60
N PHE A 453 -3.44 -20.84 21.02
CA PHE A 453 -4.66 -21.28 21.72
C PHE A 453 -4.34 -22.14 22.95
N MET A 454 -3.40 -23.07 22.81
CA MET A 454 -2.98 -23.92 23.93
C MET A 454 -2.31 -23.09 25.03
N ASP A 455 -1.52 -22.08 24.67
CA ASP A 455 -0.91 -21.14 25.61
C ASP A 455 -1.95 -20.29 26.36
N MET A 456 -3.08 -19.97 25.71
CA MET A 456 -4.22 -19.31 26.35
C MET A 456 -5.04 -20.25 27.27
N GLY A 457 -4.70 -21.54 27.38
CA GLY A 457 -5.43 -22.49 28.21
C GLY A 457 -6.59 -23.21 27.51
N ILE A 458 -6.65 -23.15 26.18
CA ILE A 458 -7.61 -23.95 25.40
C ILE A 458 -7.12 -25.38 25.27
N GLU A 459 -8.01 -26.33 25.54
CA GLU A 459 -7.71 -27.75 25.42
C GLU A 459 -7.42 -28.15 23.96
N PRO A 460 -6.35 -28.93 23.69
CA PRO A 460 -5.94 -29.27 22.33
C PRO A 460 -7.03 -29.93 21.49
N PHE A 461 -7.90 -30.74 22.11
CA PHE A 461 -9.01 -31.38 21.39
C PHE A 461 -10.01 -30.35 20.86
N LEU A 462 -10.25 -29.24 21.57
CA LEU A 462 -11.12 -28.16 21.10
C LEU A 462 -10.48 -27.47 19.91
N VAL A 463 -9.17 -27.17 19.98
CA VAL A 463 -8.41 -26.57 18.87
C VAL A 463 -8.55 -27.44 17.61
N ALA A 464 -8.28 -28.74 17.73
CA ALA A 464 -8.34 -29.70 16.62
C ALA A 464 -9.75 -29.88 16.03
N SER A 465 -10.79 -29.75 16.85
CA SER A 465 -12.19 -29.96 16.43
C SER A 465 -12.85 -28.70 15.89
N ALA A 466 -12.50 -27.53 16.42
CA ALA A 466 -13.13 -26.25 16.12
C ALA A 466 -12.54 -25.59 14.86
N ILE A 467 -11.22 -25.70 14.65
CA ILE A 467 -10.52 -24.98 13.59
C ILE A 467 -10.54 -25.81 12.30
N ASN A 468 -11.01 -25.21 11.21
CA ASN A 468 -10.99 -25.80 9.88
C ASN A 468 -9.70 -25.46 9.13
N GLY A 469 -9.16 -24.27 9.36
CA GLY A 469 -7.87 -23.86 8.81
C GLY A 469 -7.38 -22.52 9.34
N VAL A 470 -6.08 -22.30 9.17
CA VAL A 470 -5.38 -21.09 9.60
C VAL A 470 -4.61 -20.54 8.41
N VAL A 471 -4.88 -19.28 8.04
CA VAL A 471 -4.11 -18.56 7.02
C VAL A 471 -3.10 -17.63 7.70
N GLY A 472 -1.81 -17.92 7.53
CA GLY A 472 -0.74 -17.01 7.87
C GLY A 472 -0.52 -16.01 6.73
N GLN A 473 -0.35 -14.73 7.05
CA GLN A 473 -0.16 -13.71 6.00
C GLN A 473 0.84 -12.60 6.34
N ARG A 474 1.38 -11.99 5.28
CA ARG A 474 2.18 -10.75 5.28
C ARG A 474 1.84 -9.90 4.06
N LEU A 475 2.14 -8.61 4.13
CA LEU A 475 2.07 -7.70 2.97
C LEU A 475 3.46 -7.27 2.55
N ILE A 476 3.83 -7.58 1.31
CA ILE A 476 5.09 -7.13 0.71
C ILE A 476 4.81 -6.01 -0.30
N ARG A 477 5.73 -5.06 -0.44
CA ARG A 477 5.59 -3.97 -1.40
C ARG A 477 5.86 -4.46 -2.82
N ARG A 478 5.12 -3.90 -3.77
CA ARG A 478 5.29 -4.16 -5.21
C ARG A 478 6.27 -3.14 -5.77
N LEU A 479 7.17 -3.59 -6.64
CA LEU A 479 8.03 -2.70 -7.42
C LEU A 479 7.15 -1.73 -8.22
N CYS A 480 7.57 -0.46 -8.26
CA CYS A 480 6.84 0.55 -9.02
C CYS A 480 6.86 0.19 -10.51
N PRO A 481 5.70 0.03 -11.16
CA PRO A 481 5.65 -0.37 -12.57
C PRO A 481 6.27 0.68 -13.52
N ASN A 482 6.35 1.94 -13.08
CA ASN A 482 6.81 3.05 -13.90
C ASN A 482 8.33 3.30 -13.83
N CYS A 483 9.01 2.75 -12.82
CA CYS A 483 10.45 3.01 -12.65
C CYS A 483 11.28 1.77 -12.30
N LYS A 484 10.67 0.58 -12.14
CA LYS A 484 11.47 -0.64 -11.95
C LYS A 484 12.41 -0.81 -13.14
N ALA A 485 13.67 -1.13 -12.86
CA ALA A 485 14.70 -1.30 -13.88
C ALA A 485 15.42 -2.64 -13.73
N PRO A 486 15.94 -3.22 -14.82
CA PRO A 486 16.81 -4.39 -14.74
C PRO A 486 18.03 -4.13 -13.86
N VAL A 487 18.37 -5.09 -13.01
CA VAL A 487 19.54 -5.05 -12.12
C VAL A 487 20.29 -6.37 -12.18
N GLN A 488 21.60 -6.34 -11.92
CA GLN A 488 22.36 -7.57 -11.75
C GLN A 488 22.14 -8.12 -10.33
N PRO A 489 21.70 -9.38 -10.17
CA PRO A 489 21.52 -9.95 -8.84
C PRO A 489 22.86 -10.21 -8.15
N LYS A 490 22.85 -10.19 -6.82
CA LYS A 490 23.96 -10.71 -6.02
C LYS A 490 23.94 -12.24 -6.10
N GLY A 491 25.09 -12.90 -6.07
CA GLY A 491 25.16 -14.37 -6.06
C GLY A 491 24.33 -15.02 -4.95
N SER A 492 24.28 -14.38 -3.77
CA SER A 492 23.42 -14.80 -2.66
C SER A 492 21.92 -14.72 -2.97
N HIS A 493 21.49 -13.72 -3.75
CA HIS A 493 20.09 -13.57 -4.17
C HIS A 493 19.70 -14.69 -5.15
N VAL A 494 20.60 -15.05 -6.07
CA VAL A 494 20.36 -16.15 -7.02
C VAL A 494 20.21 -17.47 -6.27
N ALA A 495 21.11 -17.75 -5.31
CA ALA A 495 21.09 -18.98 -4.52
C ALA A 495 19.79 -19.13 -3.73
N VAL A 496 19.38 -18.11 -2.98
CA VAL A 496 18.15 -18.18 -2.18
C VAL A 496 16.89 -18.28 -3.04
N VAL A 497 16.83 -17.60 -4.19
CA VAL A 497 15.68 -17.74 -5.09
C VAL A 497 15.58 -19.16 -5.63
N ALA A 498 16.69 -19.78 -6.03
CA ALA A 498 16.71 -21.16 -6.48
C ALA A 498 16.23 -22.13 -5.39
N GLU A 499 16.65 -21.92 -4.14
CA GLU A 499 16.27 -22.74 -2.99
C GLU A 499 14.75 -22.78 -2.78
N PHE A 500 14.09 -21.61 -2.78
CA PHE A 500 12.65 -21.50 -2.45
C PHE A 500 11.69 -21.71 -3.63
N THR A 501 12.22 -21.79 -4.85
CA THR A 501 11.43 -21.88 -6.09
C THR A 501 11.76 -23.12 -6.93
N ASN A 502 12.35 -24.15 -6.31
CA ASN A 502 12.74 -25.39 -6.98
C ASN A 502 13.64 -25.16 -8.21
N GLY A 503 14.61 -24.26 -8.07
CA GLY A 503 15.59 -23.92 -9.10
C GLY A 503 15.11 -22.90 -10.14
N GLN A 504 13.87 -22.40 -10.05
CA GLN A 504 13.42 -21.32 -10.92
C GLN A 504 14.21 -20.03 -10.68
N GLN A 505 14.35 -19.23 -11.73
CA GLN A 505 15.05 -17.94 -11.70
C GLN A 505 14.29 -16.92 -12.53
N PRO A 506 14.33 -15.63 -12.17
CA PRO A 506 13.80 -14.58 -13.04
C PRO A 506 14.61 -14.51 -14.34
N ASP A 507 13.93 -14.38 -15.48
CA ASP A 507 14.59 -14.06 -16.76
C ASP A 507 15.29 -12.69 -16.70
N VAL A 508 14.64 -11.75 -16.00
CA VAL A 508 15.15 -10.41 -15.74
C VAL A 508 14.94 -10.07 -14.27
N TRP A 509 16.03 -9.71 -13.61
CA TRP A 509 15.99 -9.23 -12.22
C TRP A 509 15.64 -7.75 -12.21
N TYR A 510 14.62 -7.38 -11.44
CA TYR A 510 14.20 -5.98 -11.30
C TYR A 510 14.56 -5.41 -9.94
N GLY A 511 14.94 -4.13 -9.92
CA GLY A 511 15.24 -3.37 -8.71
C GLY A 511 14.45 -2.07 -8.60
N PRO A 512 14.39 -1.47 -7.39
CA PRO A 512 13.71 -0.21 -7.16
C PRO A 512 14.60 0.96 -7.60
N VAL A 513 14.11 1.82 -8.49
CA VAL A 513 14.81 3.06 -8.89
C VAL A 513 14.28 4.26 -8.12
N GLY A 514 12.95 4.44 -8.12
CA GLY A 514 12.29 5.58 -7.51
C GLY A 514 11.98 6.68 -8.53
N CYS A 515 10.69 6.95 -8.71
CA CYS A 515 10.16 8.09 -9.46
C CYS A 515 9.10 8.81 -8.61
N HIS A 516 8.61 9.93 -9.10
CA HIS A 516 7.57 10.70 -8.41
C HIS A 516 6.27 9.89 -8.19
N MET A 517 5.91 8.91 -9.05
CA MET A 517 4.69 8.11 -8.89
C MET A 517 4.73 7.16 -7.68
N CYS A 518 5.93 6.88 -7.18
CA CYS A 518 6.14 6.09 -5.97
C CYS A 518 6.78 6.89 -4.84
N ASP A 519 6.69 8.23 -4.90
CA ASP A 519 7.32 9.13 -3.92
C ASP A 519 8.81 8.81 -3.71
N HIS A 520 9.50 8.49 -4.81
CA HIS A 520 10.93 8.10 -4.85
C HIS A 520 11.30 6.84 -4.04
N THR A 521 10.33 6.04 -3.58
CA THR A 521 10.61 4.81 -2.83
C THR A 521 11.03 3.63 -3.72
N GLY A 522 10.65 3.68 -5.01
CA GLY A 522 10.79 2.56 -5.95
C GLY A 522 9.72 1.48 -5.81
N TYR A 523 8.77 1.65 -4.89
CA TYR A 523 7.67 0.71 -4.63
C TYR A 523 6.31 1.40 -4.71
N ARG A 524 5.28 0.74 -5.23
CA ARG A 524 3.93 1.28 -5.30
C ARG A 524 2.89 0.21 -5.05
N GLY A 525 2.17 0.35 -3.93
CA GLY A 525 1.18 -0.64 -3.50
C GLY A 525 1.83 -1.87 -2.87
N ARG A 526 0.96 -2.77 -2.38
CA ARG A 526 1.34 -3.98 -1.67
C ARG A 526 0.59 -5.18 -2.24
N ILE A 527 1.14 -6.37 -2.02
CA ILE A 527 0.54 -7.65 -2.36
C ILE A 527 0.66 -8.59 -1.15
N GLY A 528 -0.36 -9.40 -0.91
CA GLY A 528 -0.32 -10.39 0.16
C GLY A 528 0.51 -11.61 -0.22
N VAL A 529 1.21 -12.15 0.77
CA VAL A 529 1.73 -13.52 0.74
C VAL A 529 1.09 -14.30 1.88
N TYR A 530 0.73 -15.54 1.59
CA TYR A 530 -0.19 -16.37 2.31
C TYR A 530 0.36 -17.79 2.41
N GLU A 531 0.17 -18.38 3.57
CA GLU A 531 0.28 -19.83 3.77
C GLU A 531 -1.02 -20.30 4.42
N LEU A 532 -1.52 -21.46 4.00
CA LEU A 532 -2.78 -21.98 4.50
C LEU A 532 -2.56 -23.37 5.08
N LEU A 533 -2.68 -23.46 6.40
CA LEU A 533 -2.74 -24.73 7.12
C LEU A 533 -4.19 -25.20 7.11
N VAL A 534 -4.45 -26.32 6.46
CA VAL A 534 -5.76 -26.99 6.46
C VAL A 534 -5.78 -28.05 7.55
N MET A 535 -6.86 -28.10 8.32
CA MET A 535 -6.98 -29.03 9.43
C MET A 535 -7.36 -30.43 8.95
N THR A 536 -6.37 -31.22 8.53
CA THR A 536 -6.54 -32.65 8.15
C THR A 536 -6.60 -33.55 9.37
N GLU A 537 -6.95 -34.83 9.20
CA GLU A 537 -7.00 -35.77 10.33
C GLU A 537 -5.63 -35.94 10.99
N ARG A 538 -4.57 -36.03 10.19
CA ARG A 538 -3.20 -36.10 10.69
C ARG A 538 -2.81 -34.82 11.42
N MET A 539 -3.20 -33.64 10.91
CA MET A 539 -3.01 -32.40 11.67
C MET A 539 -3.73 -32.45 13.03
N ARG A 540 -4.96 -33.00 13.07
CA ARG A 540 -5.76 -33.05 14.32
C ARG A 540 -5.09 -33.90 15.37
N GLU A 541 -4.58 -35.07 14.97
CA GLU A 541 -3.80 -35.94 15.83
C GLU A 541 -2.59 -35.21 16.40
N LEU A 542 -1.81 -34.53 15.56
CA LEU A 542 -0.62 -33.77 15.99
C LEU A 542 -0.97 -32.68 17.00
N VAL A 543 -2.05 -31.93 16.77
CA VAL A 543 -2.52 -30.91 17.72
C VAL A 543 -2.92 -31.55 19.04
N VAL A 544 -3.70 -32.64 19.02
CA VAL A 544 -4.15 -33.35 20.22
C VAL A 544 -2.97 -33.90 21.03
N THR A 545 -1.95 -34.45 20.36
CA THR A 545 -0.74 -34.97 21.01
C THR A 545 0.26 -33.87 21.40
N ARG A 546 -0.06 -32.60 21.15
CA ARG A 546 0.82 -31.44 21.40
C ARG A 546 2.18 -31.59 20.71
N ALA A 547 2.16 -32.02 19.45
CA ALA A 547 3.35 -32.08 18.62
C ALA A 547 4.05 -30.71 18.56
N THR A 548 5.36 -30.72 18.36
CA THR A 548 6.17 -29.51 18.25
C THR A 548 5.84 -28.72 16.98
N HIS A 549 6.15 -27.42 16.98
CA HIS A 549 5.98 -26.57 15.80
C HIS A 549 6.68 -27.15 14.56
N ALA A 550 7.89 -27.71 14.73
CA ALA A 550 8.64 -28.34 13.65
C ALA A 550 7.93 -29.56 13.04
N GLU A 551 7.35 -30.42 13.88
CA GLU A 551 6.60 -31.61 13.42
C GLU A 551 5.34 -31.22 12.65
N VAL A 552 4.59 -30.23 13.15
CA VAL A 552 3.39 -29.71 12.48
C VAL A 552 3.76 -29.04 11.16
N SER A 553 4.79 -28.19 11.16
CA SER A 553 5.27 -27.49 9.95
C SER A 553 5.77 -28.46 8.88
N SER A 554 6.57 -29.45 9.26
CA SER A 554 7.07 -30.48 8.34
C SER A 554 5.90 -31.27 7.75
N THR A 555 4.94 -31.67 8.57
CA THR A 555 3.81 -32.45 8.09
C THR A 555 2.88 -31.62 7.20
N ALA A 556 2.66 -30.34 7.53
CA ALA A 556 1.88 -29.45 6.68
C ALA A 556 2.55 -29.27 5.31
N ALA A 557 3.87 -29.13 5.26
CA ALA A 557 4.64 -29.08 4.02
C ALA A 557 4.50 -30.39 3.21
N ASP A 558 4.60 -31.55 3.86
CA ASP A 558 4.37 -32.86 3.23
C ASP A 558 2.96 -33.00 2.66
N GLU A 559 1.96 -32.39 3.30
CA GLU A 559 0.56 -32.35 2.85
C GLU A 559 0.30 -31.26 1.78
N GLY A 560 1.34 -30.58 1.31
CA GLY A 560 1.27 -29.62 0.21
C GLY A 560 0.98 -28.18 0.62
N MET A 561 1.09 -27.84 1.92
CA MET A 561 1.04 -26.44 2.35
C MET A 561 2.22 -25.67 1.75
N ARG A 562 1.89 -24.62 0.99
CA ARG A 562 2.90 -23.68 0.51
C ARG A 562 3.24 -22.69 1.61
N THR A 563 4.53 -22.47 1.84
CA THR A 563 5.01 -21.51 2.84
C THR A 563 4.94 -20.07 2.31
N MET A 564 4.81 -19.09 3.22
CA MET A 564 4.89 -17.68 2.85
C MET A 564 6.20 -17.33 2.13
N ALA A 565 7.31 -17.95 2.54
CA ALA A 565 8.63 -17.75 1.94
C ALA A 565 8.67 -18.21 0.48
N SER A 566 8.22 -19.44 0.18
CA SER A 566 8.17 -19.96 -1.19
C SER A 566 7.32 -19.08 -2.10
N GLN A 567 6.14 -18.66 -1.63
CA GLN A 567 5.29 -17.77 -2.41
C GLN A 567 5.93 -16.38 -2.61
N ALA A 568 6.58 -15.81 -1.58
CA ALA A 568 7.23 -14.51 -1.68
C ALA A 568 8.39 -14.52 -2.69
N PHE A 569 9.18 -15.59 -2.75
CA PHE A 569 10.25 -15.73 -3.74
C PHE A 569 9.73 -15.99 -5.16
N GLU A 570 8.59 -16.64 -5.33
CA GLU A 570 7.91 -16.71 -6.63
C GLU A 570 7.50 -15.32 -7.15
N LEU A 571 7.12 -14.39 -6.26
CA LEU A 571 6.86 -13.00 -6.64
C LEU A 571 8.14 -12.25 -7.08
N VAL A 572 9.32 -12.69 -6.62
CA VAL A 572 10.62 -12.19 -7.12
C VAL A 572 10.88 -12.73 -8.53
N VAL A 573 10.65 -14.03 -8.77
CA VAL A 573 10.76 -14.65 -10.11
C VAL A 573 9.88 -13.91 -11.13
N ASN A 574 8.67 -13.53 -10.71
CA ASN A 574 7.73 -12.78 -11.55
C ASN A 574 8.02 -11.26 -11.66
N GLY A 575 9.12 -10.77 -11.08
CA GLY A 575 9.51 -9.35 -11.15
C GLY A 575 8.49 -8.40 -10.50
N ILE A 576 7.73 -8.88 -9.52
CA ILE A 576 6.73 -8.12 -8.75
C ILE A 576 7.37 -7.44 -7.54
N THR A 577 8.38 -8.07 -6.94
CA THR A 577 9.05 -7.59 -5.74
C THR A 577 10.55 -7.91 -5.77
N THR A 578 11.28 -7.63 -4.69
CA THR A 578 12.73 -7.85 -4.58
C THR A 578 13.06 -8.81 -3.43
N VAL A 579 14.23 -9.44 -3.49
CA VAL A 579 14.74 -10.28 -2.39
C VAL A 579 14.87 -9.49 -1.08
N ASP A 580 15.35 -8.25 -1.15
CA ASP A 580 15.47 -7.38 0.03
C ASP A 580 14.10 -7.09 0.68
N GLU A 581 13.04 -6.97 -0.13
CA GLU A 581 11.67 -6.80 0.34
C GLU A 581 11.12 -8.05 1.04
N VAL A 582 11.42 -9.24 0.48
CA VAL A 582 11.06 -10.54 1.08
C VAL A 582 11.75 -10.70 2.43
N TYR A 583 13.07 -10.45 2.50
CA TYR A 583 13.81 -10.56 3.76
C TYR A 583 13.29 -9.63 4.85
N ARG A 584 12.96 -8.38 4.51
CA ARG A 584 12.45 -7.42 5.50
C ARG A 584 11.14 -7.88 6.15
N THR A 585 10.28 -8.57 5.40
CA THR A 585 8.88 -8.77 5.79
C THR A 585 8.56 -10.20 6.21
N VAL A 586 9.10 -11.18 5.47
CA VAL A 586 8.82 -12.61 5.65
C VAL A 586 9.88 -13.25 6.55
N TYR A 587 11.12 -12.75 6.51
CA TYR A 587 12.29 -13.35 7.15
C TYR A 587 12.77 -12.58 8.39
N ALA A 588 11.87 -11.89 9.09
CA ALA A 588 12.21 -11.23 10.36
C ALA A 588 12.78 -12.28 11.35
N PRO A 589 13.95 -12.03 11.97
CA PRO A 589 14.73 -13.06 12.64
C PRO A 589 13.97 -13.61 13.86
N GLY A 590 13.64 -14.90 13.83
CA GLY A 590 12.92 -15.57 14.91
C GLY A 590 12.24 -16.85 14.42
N GLY A 591 13.03 -17.87 14.10
CA GLY A 591 12.54 -19.21 13.77
C GLY A 591 13.68 -20.15 13.42
N ALA A 592 14.18 -20.86 14.43
CA ALA A 592 15.21 -21.90 14.42
C ALA A 592 16.65 -21.43 14.08
N ASP A 593 17.50 -21.49 15.10
CA ASP A 593 18.96 -21.67 15.09
C ASP A 593 19.69 -21.36 13.77
N ASP A 594 20.17 -20.13 13.62
CA ASP A 594 21.34 -19.85 12.77
C ASP A 594 22.13 -18.67 13.33
N GLU A 595 23.43 -18.89 13.53
CA GLU A 595 24.41 -17.87 13.91
C GLU A 595 24.37 -16.68 12.93
N PRO A 596 24.69 -15.45 13.40
CA PRO A 596 24.84 -14.31 12.50
C PRO A 596 25.90 -14.62 11.44
N LEU A 597 25.49 -14.56 10.16
CA LEU A 597 26.33 -14.68 8.97
C LEU A 597 27.69 -14.00 9.19
N ALA A 598 28.71 -14.82 9.46
CA ALA A 598 30.08 -14.40 9.45
C ALA A 598 30.41 -13.90 8.03
N LEU A 599 30.82 -12.64 7.93
CA LEU A 599 31.46 -12.11 6.73
C LEU A 599 32.72 -12.94 6.46
N GLY A 600 32.61 -13.89 5.52
CA GLY A 600 33.76 -14.64 5.04
C GLY A 600 34.85 -13.70 4.51
N PRO A 601 36.14 -14.08 4.64
CA PRO A 601 37.24 -13.21 4.25
C PRO A 601 37.18 -12.98 2.74
N GLY A 602 37.18 -11.71 2.35
CA GLY A 602 37.21 -11.29 0.96
C GLY A 602 38.37 -11.93 0.19
N PRO A 603 38.25 -12.07 -1.15
CA PRO A 603 39.25 -12.77 -1.95
C PRO A 603 40.62 -12.10 -1.80
N LYS A 604 41.64 -12.92 -1.51
CA LYS A 604 43.04 -12.51 -1.45
C LYS A 604 43.42 -11.83 -2.76
N ALA A 605 43.83 -10.57 -2.66
CA ALA A 605 44.54 -9.88 -3.72
C ALA A 605 45.84 -10.65 -4.02
N LEU A 606 46.06 -10.95 -5.29
CA LEU A 606 47.34 -11.41 -5.79
C LEU A 606 48.31 -10.23 -5.76
N ASP A 607 49.37 -10.37 -4.96
CA ASP A 607 50.53 -9.48 -4.98
C ASP A 607 51.27 -9.56 -6.31
N ALA A 608 51.66 -8.40 -6.84
CA ALA A 608 52.94 -8.19 -7.50
C ALA A 608 53.20 -6.68 -7.67
N GLY A 609 54.28 -6.17 -7.06
CA GLY A 609 54.97 -4.98 -7.56
C GLY A 609 55.36 -3.92 -6.53
N ASP A 610 56.45 -4.19 -5.79
CA ASP A 610 57.61 -3.31 -5.67
C ASP A 610 57.41 -1.79 -5.46
N LYS A 611 57.63 -1.29 -4.23
CA LYS A 611 58.89 -0.59 -3.86
C LYS A 611 58.81 0.11 -2.49
N GLU A 612 59.92 -0.06 -1.78
CA GLU A 612 60.41 0.69 -0.62
C GLU A 612 60.08 2.19 -0.62
N LEU A 613 59.79 2.74 0.56
CA LEU A 613 60.60 3.80 1.17
C LEU A 613 60.18 4.02 2.64
N ALA A 614 61.21 4.27 3.45
CA ALA A 614 61.22 4.35 4.90
C ALA A 614 60.92 5.76 5.44
N GLU A 615 60.95 5.85 6.78
CA GLU A 615 61.01 7.05 7.64
C GLU A 615 59.67 7.71 7.98
N ALA A 616 59.41 8.27 9.15
CA ALA A 616 59.97 8.26 10.52
C ALA A 616 59.02 9.18 11.34
N ASP A 617 59.24 9.24 12.65
CA ASP A 617 58.65 10.14 13.66
C ASP A 617 57.24 9.78 14.16
N GLY A 618 56.99 9.57 15.45
CA GLY A 618 57.78 9.90 16.64
C GLY A 618 56.93 10.73 17.61
N THR A 619 57.03 10.39 18.90
CA THR A 619 56.48 11.08 20.10
C THR A 619 55.00 10.80 20.41
N GLY A 620 54.56 10.43 21.62
CA GLY A 620 55.23 10.14 22.89
C GLY A 620 54.29 10.43 24.08
N ILE A 621 54.35 9.57 25.11
CA ILE A 621 54.06 9.82 26.56
C ILE A 621 52.54 10.05 26.89
N VAL A 622 51.87 9.47 27.90
CA VAL A 622 52.15 9.23 29.33
C VAL A 622 51.25 8.11 29.91
N ALA A 623 51.77 7.39 30.91
CA ALA A 623 51.08 6.53 31.91
C ALA A 623 50.08 7.35 32.79
N ASP A 624 49.30 6.87 33.77
CA ASP A 624 49.31 5.69 34.64
C ASP A 624 47.94 5.66 35.38
N ASP A 625 47.77 4.61 36.20
CA ASP A 625 46.91 4.48 37.38
C ASP A 625 45.50 3.88 37.26
N GLY A 626 45.31 2.75 37.95
CA GLY A 626 44.00 2.35 38.50
C GLY A 626 43.78 0.85 38.71
N VAL A 627 44.48 0.25 39.66
CA VAL A 627 44.36 -1.16 40.10
C VAL A 627 43.08 -1.41 40.90
N GLU A 628 42.38 -2.53 40.66
CA GLU A 628 41.79 -3.38 41.71
C GLU A 628 41.69 -4.86 41.28
N ARG A 629 42.17 -5.76 42.14
CA ARG A 629 42.18 -7.25 42.04
C ARG A 629 40.95 -7.81 42.80
N VAL A 630 40.41 -9.05 42.70
CA VAL A 630 40.96 -10.43 42.78
C VAL A 630 39.84 -11.47 42.46
N GLY A 631 40.22 -12.62 41.86
CA GLY A 631 39.70 -14.01 42.08
C GLY A 631 38.39 -14.41 41.40
N THR A 632 38.21 -15.59 40.80
CA THR A 632 38.63 -16.95 41.22
C THR A 632 38.80 -17.95 40.06
N ASP A 633 39.54 -19.03 40.36
CA ASP A 633 39.90 -20.23 39.57
C ASP A 633 38.75 -20.98 38.85
N ALA A 634 39.03 -21.56 37.66
CA ALA A 634 39.28 -23.01 37.52
C ALA A 634 39.05 -23.57 36.08
N ALA A 635 40.08 -24.28 35.60
CA ALA A 635 40.06 -25.54 34.83
C ALA A 635 39.55 -25.59 33.36
N VAL A 636 40.52 -25.75 32.45
CA VAL A 636 40.39 -26.31 31.09
C VAL A 636 40.71 -27.80 31.11
N PRO A 637 39.95 -28.65 30.38
CA PRO A 637 40.44 -29.92 29.86
C PRO A 637 40.28 -30.04 28.32
N PRO A 638 40.93 -31.04 27.69
CA PRO A 638 41.59 -30.89 26.38
C PRO A 638 40.84 -31.50 25.18
N GLU A 639 41.23 -31.06 23.97
CA GLU A 639 40.92 -31.70 22.69
C GLU A 639 41.63 -33.06 22.50
N PRO A 640 41.01 -33.98 21.74
CA PRO A 640 41.78 -34.98 21.01
C PRO A 640 41.39 -35.09 19.50
N SER A 641 42.38 -34.84 18.66
CA SER A 641 42.86 -35.62 17.49
C SER A 641 41.90 -36.52 16.68
N ALA A 642 41.89 -36.35 15.35
CA ALA A 642 41.91 -37.45 14.37
C ALA A 642 42.42 -37.01 12.98
N GLU A 643 43.13 -37.93 12.33
CA GLU A 643 44.01 -37.84 11.15
C GLU A 643 43.33 -37.81 9.75
N PRO A 644 44.09 -37.63 8.65
CA PRO A 644 43.54 -37.36 7.31
C PRO A 644 43.55 -38.54 6.32
N ALA A 645 42.82 -38.31 5.21
CA ALA A 645 43.02 -38.79 3.84
C ALA A 645 42.18 -39.99 3.32
N VAL A 646 41.65 -39.77 2.10
CA VAL A 646 41.88 -40.55 0.85
C VAL A 646 40.58 -40.68 0.06
N TRP A 647 40.47 -40.01 -1.09
CA TRP A 647 39.69 -40.51 -2.23
C TRP A 647 40.47 -40.22 -3.53
N ALA A 648 40.53 -41.25 -4.38
CA ALA A 648 41.27 -41.31 -5.62
C ALA A 648 40.37 -40.95 -6.83
N ASP A 649 40.94 -40.28 -7.82
CA ASP A 649 40.47 -40.19 -9.22
C ASP A 649 40.69 -41.54 -9.95
N PRO A 650 40.15 -41.85 -11.18
CA PRO A 650 39.84 -40.87 -12.24
C PRO A 650 38.75 -41.22 -13.31
N GLU A 651 38.51 -40.23 -14.21
CA GLU A 651 38.26 -40.31 -15.69
C GLU A 651 36.84 -40.27 -16.32
N PRO A 652 36.74 -39.72 -17.57
CA PRO A 652 35.65 -38.87 -18.04
C PRO A 652 34.75 -39.50 -19.11
N PHE A 653 33.60 -38.88 -19.40
CA PHE A 653 32.78 -39.22 -20.57
C PHE A 653 32.64 -38.08 -21.58
N ALA A 654 32.71 -38.52 -22.83
CA ALA A 654 32.76 -37.77 -24.08
C ALA A 654 31.38 -37.34 -24.60
N ASP A 655 31.39 -36.33 -25.47
CA ASP A 655 30.38 -35.99 -26.51
C ASP A 655 30.90 -36.58 -27.87
N PRO A 656 30.16 -36.75 -29.02
CA PRO A 656 28.86 -36.19 -29.39
C PRO A 656 27.91 -37.00 -30.35
N ALA A 657 26.73 -36.40 -30.60
CA ALA A 657 25.88 -36.42 -31.81
C ALA A 657 24.91 -37.60 -32.10
N VAL A 658 23.86 -37.29 -32.92
CA VAL A 658 22.87 -38.15 -33.65
C VAL A 658 21.51 -38.28 -32.91
N TRP A 659 20.32 -37.81 -33.35
CA TRP A 659 19.70 -37.55 -34.67
C TRP A 659 18.53 -36.55 -34.60
N ALA A 660 18.23 -35.94 -35.75
CA ALA A 660 16.97 -35.29 -36.08
C ALA A 660 16.10 -36.21 -36.97
N ASP A 661 14.78 -36.23 -36.77
CA ASP A 661 13.78 -36.38 -37.84
C ASP A 661 12.38 -35.90 -37.37
N PRO A 662 11.69 -34.99 -38.10
CA PRO A 662 10.33 -34.53 -37.79
C PRO A 662 9.28 -35.14 -38.73
N ALA A 663 8.34 -35.92 -38.21
CA ALA A 663 7.06 -36.18 -38.89
C ALA A 663 6.05 -36.82 -37.93
N VAL A 664 4.89 -36.17 -37.76
CA VAL A 664 3.51 -36.73 -37.78
C VAL A 664 2.57 -35.79 -37.01
N ALA A 665 1.65 -35.19 -37.75
CA ALA A 665 0.30 -34.82 -37.31
C ALA A 665 -0.66 -35.34 -38.40
N PRO A 666 -2.00 -35.40 -38.23
CA PRO A 666 -2.85 -35.05 -37.08
C PRO A 666 -3.84 -36.18 -36.70
N ASP A 667 -4.66 -36.02 -35.64
CA ASP A 667 -6.09 -36.37 -35.75
C ASP A 667 -6.96 -35.87 -34.58
N ALA A 668 -8.22 -35.63 -34.95
CA ALA A 668 -9.27 -34.91 -34.25
C ALA A 668 -9.81 -35.58 -32.98
N PHE A 669 -10.19 -34.78 -31.99
CA PHE A 669 -11.01 -35.19 -30.86
C PHE A 669 -12.46 -34.72 -31.06
N THR A 670 -13.34 -35.68 -31.35
CA THR A 670 -14.81 -35.57 -31.25
C THR A 670 -15.28 -35.63 -29.79
N PRO A 671 -16.32 -34.88 -29.39
CA PRO A 671 -16.92 -34.98 -28.05
C PRO A 671 -17.84 -36.21 -27.91
N PRO A 672 -18.03 -36.75 -26.68
CA PRO A 672 -18.85 -37.94 -26.45
C PRO A 672 -20.37 -37.67 -26.47
N PRO A 673 -21.20 -38.69 -26.75
CA PRO A 673 -22.65 -38.56 -26.96
C PRO A 673 -23.48 -38.56 -25.65
N PRO A 674 -24.74 -38.11 -25.67
CA PRO A 674 -25.63 -38.09 -24.52
C PRO A 674 -26.33 -39.45 -24.31
N PHE A 675 -26.53 -39.85 -23.06
CA PHE A 675 -27.35 -41.00 -22.69
C PHE A 675 -28.81 -40.59 -22.33
N PRO A 676 -29.78 -41.50 -22.54
CA PRO A 676 -31.16 -41.17 -22.86
C PRO A 676 -32.10 -41.09 -21.66
N GLY A 677 -33.15 -40.29 -21.81
CA GLY A 677 -34.25 -40.19 -20.87
C GLY A 677 -35.34 -41.24 -21.04
N THR A 678 -36.08 -41.41 -19.95
CA THR A 678 -37.48 -41.86 -19.86
C THR A 678 -38.17 -40.78 -19.02
N GLY A 679 -39.22 -40.06 -19.40
CA GLY A 679 -40.31 -40.33 -20.31
C GLY A 679 -41.62 -40.08 -19.54
N LEU A 680 -42.48 -39.22 -20.10
CA LEU A 680 -43.93 -39.10 -19.85
C LEU A 680 -44.37 -38.33 -18.57
N HIS A 681 -45.38 -37.45 -18.54
CA HIS A 681 -46.49 -37.11 -19.46
C HIS A 681 -46.96 -35.65 -19.21
N GLU A 682 -47.37 -34.99 -20.30
CA GLU A 682 -48.51 -34.04 -20.53
C GLU A 682 -49.14 -33.27 -19.34
N GLY A 683 -49.59 -32.01 -19.43
CA GLY A 683 -49.79 -31.08 -20.54
C GLY A 683 -50.70 -29.89 -20.12
N LEU A 684 -50.81 -28.91 -21.03
CA LEU A 684 -51.92 -27.95 -21.24
C LEU A 684 -52.08 -26.66 -20.39
N GLN A 685 -51.94 -25.54 -21.13
CA GLN A 685 -52.88 -24.40 -21.29
C GLN A 685 -52.99 -23.25 -20.25
N GLN A 686 -52.63 -22.05 -20.76
CA GLN A 686 -53.40 -20.79 -20.88
C GLN A 686 -54.21 -20.18 -19.71
N GLY A 687 -54.08 -18.85 -19.56
CA GLY A 687 -55.07 -17.92 -18.97
C GLY A 687 -54.64 -17.32 -17.63
N SER A 688 -54.20 -16.07 -17.52
CA SER A 688 -54.94 -14.79 -17.52
C SER A 688 -55.56 -14.39 -16.17
N SER A 689 -55.28 -13.13 -15.80
CA SER A 689 -56.07 -12.14 -15.03
C SER A 689 -56.29 -12.28 -13.51
N ASP A 690 -55.88 -11.21 -12.83
CA ASP A 690 -56.61 -10.37 -11.86
C ASP A 690 -57.06 -10.91 -10.49
N ASP A 691 -56.35 -10.42 -9.46
CA ASP A 691 -56.84 -9.55 -8.37
C ASP A 691 -57.80 -10.14 -7.27
N PRO A 692 -58.01 -9.44 -6.12
CA PRO A 692 -57.75 -10.02 -4.80
C PRO A 692 -58.99 -10.02 -3.89
N LEU A 693 -59.02 -10.81 -2.81
CA LEU A 693 -60.00 -10.60 -1.74
C LEU A 693 -59.50 -10.94 -0.33
N SER A 694 -59.64 -9.92 0.51
CA SER A 694 -59.77 -9.90 1.96
C SER A 694 -60.89 -10.81 2.49
N PHE A 695 -60.73 -11.35 3.70
CA PHE A 695 -61.83 -11.54 4.65
C PHE A 695 -61.32 -11.45 6.09
N GLY A 696 -61.91 -10.54 6.87
CA GLY A 696 -61.95 -10.62 8.33
C GLY A 696 -63.35 -11.07 8.78
N ARG A 697 -63.46 -11.55 10.03
CA ARG A 697 -64.67 -11.57 10.90
C ARG A 697 -64.25 -12.03 12.31
N ASP A 698 -64.46 -11.17 13.32
CA ASP A 698 -65.47 -11.24 14.41
C ASP A 698 -64.95 -12.03 15.64
N ALA A 699 -64.57 -11.40 16.76
CA ALA A 699 -65.35 -10.69 17.82
C ALA A 699 -65.94 -11.61 18.90
N ALA A 700 -65.44 -11.48 20.15
CA ALA A 700 -66.22 -11.50 21.42
C ALA A 700 -65.29 -11.51 22.68
N GLU A 701 -65.39 -10.46 23.51
CA GLU A 701 -64.92 -10.32 24.91
C GLU A 701 -65.91 -11.05 25.90
N PRO A 702 -65.89 -10.92 27.27
CA PRO A 702 -65.06 -10.09 28.18
C PRO A 702 -64.65 -10.67 29.56
N ASP A 703 -63.90 -9.83 30.29
CA ASP A 703 -64.08 -9.44 31.71
C ASP A 703 -63.10 -9.96 32.78
N SER A 704 -62.32 -9.04 33.37
CA SER A 704 -62.46 -8.58 34.78
C SER A 704 -61.13 -8.11 35.42
N GLY A 705 -61.14 -6.87 35.93
CA GLY A 705 -60.70 -6.62 37.31
C GLY A 705 -59.39 -5.85 37.60
N SER A 706 -59.56 -4.53 37.76
CA SER A 706 -58.97 -3.66 38.81
C SER A 706 -57.49 -3.21 38.70
N GLY A 707 -57.08 -1.98 39.01
CA GLY A 707 -57.77 -0.77 39.45
C GLY A 707 -56.78 0.40 39.64
N ALA A 708 -57.34 1.57 39.99
CA ALA A 708 -56.71 2.78 40.53
C ALA A 708 -56.05 3.81 39.58
N THR A 709 -56.85 4.88 39.36
CA THR A 709 -56.56 6.28 38.99
C THR A 709 -55.60 6.98 39.97
N VAL A 710 -54.89 8.07 39.62
CA VAL A 710 -55.27 9.52 39.75
C VAL A 710 -54.01 10.31 39.29
N SER A 711 -54.03 11.08 38.19
CA SER A 711 -54.04 12.58 38.07
C SER A 711 -53.11 13.33 39.08
N ASP A 712 -52.35 14.38 38.76
CA ASP A 712 -52.75 15.59 38.03
C ASP A 712 -51.55 16.56 37.81
N LEU A 713 -51.61 17.28 36.68
CA LEU A 713 -51.32 18.71 36.44
C LEU A 713 -50.12 19.46 37.08
N THR A 714 -49.28 20.08 36.23
CA THR A 714 -49.08 21.56 35.98
C THR A 714 -47.73 21.81 35.28
N ALA A 715 -47.66 22.34 34.04
CA ALA A 715 -47.65 23.77 33.62
C ALA A 715 -46.52 24.59 34.29
N ARG A 716 -45.60 25.35 33.63
CA ARG A 716 -45.71 26.30 32.49
C ARG A 716 -44.34 27.02 32.26
N ARG A 717 -44.04 27.44 31.00
CA ARG A 717 -43.39 28.71 30.51
C ARG A 717 -41.96 29.07 30.98
N GLU A 718 -41.01 29.67 30.24
CA GLU A 718 -40.89 30.77 29.22
C GLU A 718 -39.53 30.56 28.46
N ALA A 719 -39.38 30.72 27.13
CA ALA A 719 -39.23 31.92 26.28
C ALA A 719 -37.95 32.80 26.45
N SER A 720 -37.14 32.82 25.37
CA SER A 720 -36.22 33.88 24.85
C SER A 720 -35.06 34.45 25.68
N ALA A 721 -33.82 34.26 25.20
CA ALA A 721 -33.07 35.25 24.39
C ALA A 721 -31.90 34.56 23.68
#